data_AF-A0A9P6ZJX3-F1
#
_entry.id   AF-A0A9P6ZJX3-F1
#
_cell.length_a   1.000
_cell.length_b   1.000
_cell.length_c   1.000
_cell.angle_alpha   90.00
_cell.angle_beta   90.00
_cell.angle_gamma   90.00
#
_symmetry.space_group_name_H-M   'P 1'
#
loop_
_entity.id
_entity.type
_entity.pdbx_description
1 polymer ?
#
loop_
_entity_poly.entity_id
_entity_poly.type
_entity_poly.pdbx_seq_one_letter_code
_entity_poly.pdbx_strand_id
1 'polypeptide(L)'
;LAHNDPGALVVSSRSHLHGEEHVPADSLSLPVSMVEAMDDSEIFGRSLTYVRRACLLMERFQAAYGWTTRWEKSELLALNVFDPPEFLDMPSLDPCNPQSIVPVEHPVRVVTRHTEFLRVHVNDPEHQYQHLDGILSSFQLPDLPTRLPLTAIRRIICQTLISRIRPRLAFQPITPAQAQKLDLRIAHIVHHYLRFPFTFHSGLLSLPVALFGFDFPSITRLNASAAVVGLQRDLNHPITAFRDMARITLADWSCMLNSCRYPLADCRRSFVHAQAHLPWAWILAQETLIHISSAVIPTDQTSLLEGHINISHILNGSPALASSFPQGALPALTRHGFTLLSHFGSWCTQRHSADFRFEVRKDLGVLLTSSAQSLRKHLPQLLLWLKSLPFPSLLIGSRDSALAVPRPLRRTQAENYILALSSLHSAPASAFSKNQPIAASDASMLPSPVSFLEPRSITAAAATPESQVTFLLIHHGTSASILHGELLGIIAAVLLSIRANPDKPCTVFTDHKNAVHLIMDVLPGALPHIWNAQPARSLYRWLFSLLHSTAGVLAPAPLATFAMDDYTVFASNFGFIECNLSSFVISRLQHAYASDVSFRPAKALTLALYDRHLLPDFPYTRASSSYSAAVQLYARSSQLDTAQVRHRRFHDTPPWCHFGCDAFESMHHIFALCPAFMAIRRAHNMQLCDETSSLLEGKTTDSIREVFDRAAQRLFSDDAGLWPQYRTHFYVGVLPPLADIVSDARTQVGVLSPPSNVSGAVGNVGVSSPQPVSTTLEPRLLSRLAQEWHVRSIRLAGHIWGEYKRRVRALSANPSSHITRSSLDRLSYLLPDSLRDLL
;
A
#
# COMPACT_ATOMS: atom_id res chain seq x y z
N LEU A 1 -34.39 24.91 -12.76
CA LEU A 1 -35.56 24.55 -11.92
C LEU A 1 -35.15 24.19 -10.49
N ALA A 2 -34.18 23.29 -10.27
CA ALA A 2 -33.76 22.88 -8.92
C ALA A 2 -33.12 23.99 -8.06
N HIS A 3 -32.31 24.89 -8.62
CA HIS A 3 -31.52 25.85 -7.81
C HIS A 3 -32.32 26.84 -6.95
N ASN A 4 -33.58 27.13 -7.30
CA ASN A 4 -34.40 28.14 -6.61
C ASN A 4 -35.68 27.54 -5.98
N ASP A 5 -35.87 26.22 -6.05
CA ASP A 5 -37.04 25.57 -5.46
C ASP A 5 -36.75 25.24 -3.99
N PRO A 6 -37.56 25.70 -3.03
CA PRO A 6 -37.33 25.43 -1.60
C PRO A 6 -37.40 23.93 -1.25
N GLY A 7 -38.01 23.11 -2.12
CA GLY A 7 -38.06 21.66 -1.98
C GLY A 7 -36.80 20.94 -2.49
N ALA A 8 -35.88 21.62 -3.19
CA ALA A 8 -34.65 21.00 -3.67
C ALA A 8 -33.67 20.73 -2.52
N LEU A 9 -32.93 19.61 -2.63
CA LEU A 9 -31.87 19.29 -1.68
C LEU A 9 -30.61 20.10 -2.02
N VAL A 10 -30.09 20.84 -1.05
CA VAL A 10 -28.82 21.54 -1.13
C VAL A 10 -27.98 21.10 0.06
N VAL A 11 -26.76 20.64 -0.22
CA VAL A 11 -25.82 20.14 0.77
C VAL A 11 -24.71 21.16 0.96
N SER A 12 -24.42 21.51 2.21
CA SER A 12 -23.33 22.41 2.63
C SER A 12 -22.80 21.92 3.97
N SER A 13 -21.63 22.43 4.39
CA SER A 13 -21.11 22.09 5.72
C SER A 13 -21.97 22.71 6.82
N ARG A 14 -21.93 22.15 8.03
CA ARG A 14 -22.63 22.74 9.19
C ARG A 14 -22.05 24.08 9.58
N SER A 15 -20.74 24.26 9.45
CA SER A 15 -20.06 25.53 9.67
C SER A 15 -20.68 26.65 8.82
N HIS A 16 -20.95 26.36 7.54
CA HIS A 16 -21.63 27.29 6.63
C HIS A 16 -23.07 27.60 7.07
N LEU A 17 -23.84 26.58 7.47
CA LEU A 17 -25.21 26.77 7.96
C LEU A 17 -25.27 27.66 9.22
N HIS A 18 -24.23 27.67 10.04
CA HIS A 18 -24.10 28.54 11.21
C HIS A 18 -23.47 29.91 10.90
N GLY A 19 -23.04 30.16 9.66
CA GLY A 19 -22.33 31.39 9.28
C GLY A 19 -20.91 31.49 9.85
N GLU A 20 -20.33 30.38 10.29
CA GLU A 20 -19.00 30.28 10.89
C GLU A 20 -18.06 29.48 9.99
N GLU A 21 -17.73 30.01 8.81
CA GLU A 21 -16.81 29.32 7.90
C GLU A 21 -15.42 29.20 8.53
N HIS A 22 -14.97 27.97 8.73
CA HIS A 22 -13.71 27.63 9.37
C HIS A 22 -12.59 27.43 8.35
N VAL A 23 -12.91 26.73 7.26
CA VAL A 23 -12.02 26.40 6.14
C VAL A 23 -12.67 26.80 4.82
N PRO A 24 -11.89 27.02 3.73
CA PRO A 24 -12.47 27.44 2.44
C PRO A 24 -13.54 26.49 1.89
N ALA A 25 -13.43 25.19 2.20
CA ALA A 25 -14.41 24.19 1.79
C ALA A 25 -15.80 24.39 2.43
N ASP A 26 -15.92 25.16 3.51
CA ASP A 26 -17.21 25.51 4.11
C ASP A 26 -18.04 26.40 3.18
N SER A 27 -17.42 27.20 2.31
CA SER A 27 -18.16 28.02 1.33
C SER A 27 -18.84 27.23 0.21
N LEU A 28 -18.60 25.91 0.13
CA LEU A 28 -19.19 25.06 -0.90
C LEU A 28 -20.66 24.76 -0.60
N SER A 29 -21.47 24.85 -1.65
CA SER A 29 -22.88 24.49 -1.63
C SER A 29 -23.22 23.67 -2.88
N LEU A 30 -23.75 22.46 -2.66
CA LEU A 30 -24.02 21.50 -3.72
C LEU A 30 -25.52 21.20 -3.79
N PRO A 31 -26.23 21.68 -4.83
CA PRO A 31 -27.58 21.23 -5.11
C PRO A 31 -27.55 19.81 -5.67
N VAL A 32 -28.29 18.91 -5.04
CA VAL A 32 -28.40 17.51 -5.44
C VAL A 32 -29.82 17.25 -5.90
N SER A 33 -29.99 17.00 -7.20
CA SER A 33 -31.30 16.65 -7.77
C SER A 33 -31.42 15.16 -8.07
N MET A 34 -30.36 14.54 -8.58
CA MET A 34 -30.37 13.15 -9.02
C MET A 34 -28.96 12.56 -9.04
N VAL A 35 -28.86 11.25 -8.80
CA VAL A 35 -27.69 10.41 -9.10
C VAL A 35 -28.16 9.29 -10.01
N GLU A 36 -27.42 9.02 -11.09
CA GLU A 36 -27.81 8.04 -12.10
C GLU A 36 -26.62 7.18 -12.50
N ALA A 37 -26.87 5.87 -12.64
CA ALA A 37 -25.93 4.91 -13.19
C ALA A 37 -26.70 3.87 -14.01
N MET A 38 -26.64 4.02 -15.34
CA MET A 38 -27.45 3.22 -16.28
C MET A 38 -28.95 3.43 -16.04
N ASP A 39 -29.70 2.38 -15.71
CA ASP A 39 -31.13 2.42 -15.41
C ASP A 39 -31.44 2.72 -13.94
N ASP A 40 -30.46 2.61 -13.04
CA ASP A 40 -30.61 2.92 -11.62
C ASP A 40 -30.49 4.44 -11.42
N SER A 41 -31.59 5.08 -11.01
CA SER A 41 -31.67 6.52 -10.73
C SER A 41 -32.22 6.81 -9.33
N GLU A 42 -31.55 7.68 -8.60
CA GLU A 42 -32.00 8.19 -7.30
C GLU A 42 -32.34 9.68 -7.44
N ILE A 43 -33.58 10.07 -7.09
CA ILE A 43 -34.05 11.46 -7.13
C ILE A 43 -34.14 12.00 -5.71
N PHE A 44 -33.56 13.18 -5.46
CA PHE A 44 -33.45 13.76 -4.13
C PHE A 44 -34.34 14.98 -3.95
N GLY A 45 -34.92 15.14 -2.76
CA GLY A 45 -35.70 16.32 -2.40
C GLY A 45 -35.91 16.42 -0.90
N ARG A 46 -36.23 17.65 -0.44
CA ARG A 46 -36.57 17.94 0.96
C ARG A 46 -38.07 17.82 1.24
N SER A 47 -38.90 17.75 0.21
CA SER A 47 -40.35 17.62 0.31
C SER A 47 -40.90 16.61 -0.70
N LEU A 48 -41.96 15.90 -0.30
CA LEU A 48 -42.65 14.95 -1.19
C LEU A 48 -43.19 15.63 -2.45
N THR A 49 -43.71 16.86 -2.32
CA THR A 49 -44.21 17.65 -3.45
C THR A 49 -43.14 17.87 -4.51
N TYR A 50 -41.91 18.19 -4.09
CA TYR A 50 -40.79 18.36 -5.00
C TYR A 50 -40.42 17.03 -5.68
N VAL A 51 -40.30 15.95 -4.90
CA VAL A 51 -39.94 14.62 -5.43
C VAL A 51 -40.98 14.12 -6.42
N ARG A 52 -42.29 14.24 -6.12
CA ARG A 52 -43.38 13.91 -7.05
C ARG A 52 -43.29 14.71 -8.35
N ARG A 53 -43.03 16.02 -8.27
CA ARG A 53 -42.84 16.88 -9.45
C ARG A 53 -41.62 16.48 -10.28
N ALA A 54 -40.48 16.25 -9.62
CA ALA A 54 -39.24 15.84 -10.28
C ALA A 54 -39.39 14.47 -10.95
N CYS A 55 -40.07 13.53 -10.29
CA CYS A 55 -40.42 12.23 -10.83
C CYS A 55 -41.26 12.35 -12.11
N LEU A 56 -42.35 13.14 -12.09
CA LEU A 56 -43.17 13.34 -13.29
C LEU A 56 -42.40 13.99 -14.45
N LEU A 57 -41.45 14.88 -14.16
CA LEU A 57 -40.57 15.45 -15.20
C LEU A 57 -39.63 14.39 -15.78
N MET A 58 -39.11 13.49 -14.95
CA MET A 58 -38.29 12.37 -15.40
C MET A 58 -39.09 11.39 -16.25
N GLU A 59 -40.32 11.07 -15.85
CA GLU A 59 -41.24 10.23 -16.62
C GLU A 59 -41.52 10.83 -18.00
N ARG A 60 -41.75 12.15 -18.09
CA ARG A 60 -41.90 12.86 -19.37
C ARG A 60 -40.66 12.80 -20.23
N PHE A 61 -39.49 12.96 -19.61
CA PHE A 61 -38.22 12.86 -20.32
C PHE A 61 -38.04 11.46 -20.89
N GLN A 62 -38.17 10.40 -20.08
CA GLN A 62 -38.00 9.02 -20.52
C GLN A 62 -39.05 8.59 -21.56
N ALA A 63 -40.31 8.99 -21.39
CA ALA A 63 -41.37 8.71 -22.36
C ALA A 63 -41.08 9.30 -23.74
N ALA A 64 -40.41 10.47 -23.81
CA ALA A 64 -39.99 11.05 -25.09
C ALA A 64 -38.98 10.17 -25.85
N TYR A 65 -38.24 9.29 -25.14
CA TYR A 65 -37.34 8.29 -25.72
C TYR A 65 -37.99 6.89 -25.82
N GLY A 66 -39.29 6.78 -25.52
CA GLY A 66 -40.04 5.52 -25.57
C GLY A 66 -39.74 4.57 -24.42
N TRP A 67 -39.23 5.06 -23.29
CA TRP A 67 -38.89 4.26 -22.12
C TRP A 67 -39.97 4.41 -21.03
N THR A 68 -40.10 3.39 -20.17
CA THR A 68 -41.09 3.35 -19.08
C THR A 68 -40.44 2.88 -17.78
N THR A 69 -40.85 3.47 -16.66
CA THR A 69 -40.33 3.12 -15.34
C THR A 69 -40.93 1.80 -14.85
N ARG A 70 -40.08 0.97 -14.25
CA ARG A 70 -40.51 -0.26 -13.59
C ARG A 70 -40.84 0.00 -12.12
N TRP A 71 -42.06 0.47 -11.89
CA TRP A 71 -42.56 0.85 -10.55
C TRP A 71 -42.46 -0.24 -9.48
N GLU A 72 -42.54 -1.54 -9.85
CA GLU A 72 -42.37 -2.67 -8.93
C GLU A 72 -41.01 -2.71 -8.23
N LYS A 73 -39.98 -2.14 -8.86
CA LYS A 73 -38.61 -2.07 -8.33
C LYS A 73 -38.32 -0.74 -7.65
N SER A 74 -39.18 0.25 -7.84
CA SER A 74 -38.97 1.59 -7.31
C SER A 74 -39.35 1.62 -5.84
N GLU A 75 -38.56 2.33 -5.04
CA GLU A 75 -38.80 2.54 -3.62
C GLU A 75 -38.64 4.03 -3.29
N LEU A 76 -39.36 4.49 -2.27
CA LEU A 76 -39.24 5.85 -1.75
C LEU A 76 -38.56 5.81 -0.38
N LEU A 77 -37.33 6.31 -0.31
CA LEU A 77 -36.63 6.46 0.97
C LEU A 77 -37.10 7.72 1.70
N ALA A 78 -37.67 7.55 2.88
CA ALA A 78 -38.04 8.64 3.79
C ALA A 78 -37.05 8.74 4.95
N LEU A 79 -36.30 9.84 5.01
CA LEU A 79 -35.35 10.13 6.10
C LEU A 79 -35.90 11.19 7.04
N ASN A 80 -35.70 11.01 8.35
CA ASN A 80 -36.15 11.94 9.40
C ASN A 80 -37.67 12.18 9.42
N VAL A 81 -38.47 11.19 9.02
CA VAL A 81 -39.94 11.23 9.07
C VAL A 81 -40.42 10.34 10.23
N PHE A 82 -41.33 10.85 11.04
CA PHE A 82 -41.97 10.09 12.11
C PHE A 82 -43.13 9.27 11.51
N ASP A 83 -43.10 7.95 11.72
CA ASP A 83 -44.15 6.99 11.32
C ASP A 83 -44.65 7.15 9.86
N PRO A 84 -43.77 6.98 8.85
CA PRO A 84 -44.18 7.11 7.46
C PRO A 84 -45.13 5.98 7.04
N PRO A 85 -46.10 6.25 6.14
CA PRO A 85 -46.99 5.22 5.61
C PRO A 85 -46.20 4.16 4.84
N GLU A 86 -46.72 2.92 4.78
CA GLU A 86 -46.04 1.81 4.09
C GLU A 86 -45.95 2.02 2.57
N PHE A 87 -46.94 2.71 1.98
CA PHE A 87 -47.00 3.04 0.56
C PHE A 87 -47.35 4.52 0.37
N LEU A 88 -46.77 5.11 -0.67
CA LEU A 88 -47.13 6.43 -1.17
C LEU A 88 -47.30 6.37 -2.68
N ASP A 89 -48.35 7.04 -3.16
CA ASP A 89 -48.55 7.19 -4.59
C ASP A 89 -47.47 8.09 -5.18
N MET A 90 -47.03 7.77 -6.40
CA MET A 90 -46.09 8.54 -7.20
C MET A 90 -46.64 8.76 -8.61
N PRO A 91 -46.54 9.98 -9.16
CA PRO A 91 -47.11 10.30 -10.46
C PRO A 91 -46.25 9.77 -11.61
N SER A 92 -46.91 9.24 -12.64
CA SER A 92 -46.36 8.71 -13.89
C SER A 92 -47.20 9.20 -15.08
N LEU A 93 -46.83 8.77 -16.28
CA LEU A 93 -47.57 9.00 -17.52
C LEU A 93 -48.28 7.73 -17.95
N ASP A 94 -49.41 7.89 -18.63
CA ASP A 94 -50.01 6.78 -19.38
C ASP A 94 -49.12 6.45 -20.59
N PRO A 95 -48.57 5.23 -20.70
CA PRO A 95 -47.76 4.82 -21.85
C PRO A 95 -48.53 4.90 -23.18
N CYS A 96 -49.86 4.74 -23.13
CA CYS A 96 -50.73 4.85 -24.30
C CYS A 96 -51.01 6.30 -24.70
N ASN A 97 -50.79 7.25 -23.79
CA ASN A 97 -51.01 8.68 -24.01
C ASN A 97 -50.01 9.56 -23.22
N PRO A 98 -48.74 9.61 -23.64
CA PRO A 98 -47.69 10.33 -22.92
C PRO A 98 -47.85 11.86 -22.92
N GLN A 99 -48.78 12.41 -23.72
CA GLN A 99 -49.13 13.84 -23.72
C GLN A 99 -50.30 14.17 -22.77
N SER A 100 -50.88 13.17 -22.09
CA SER A 100 -51.93 13.40 -21.10
C SER A 100 -51.47 14.37 -20.01
N ILE A 101 -52.34 15.33 -19.69
CA ILE A 101 -52.12 16.30 -18.60
C ILE A 101 -52.38 15.65 -17.24
N VAL A 102 -53.19 14.58 -17.21
CA VAL A 102 -53.54 13.85 -15.99
C VAL A 102 -52.50 12.75 -15.73
N PRO A 103 -51.73 12.82 -14.63
CA PRO A 103 -50.77 11.77 -14.28
C PRO A 103 -51.49 10.50 -13.80
N VAL A 104 -50.89 9.35 -14.11
CA VAL A 104 -51.28 8.05 -13.53
C VAL A 104 -50.54 7.89 -12.21
N GLU A 105 -51.23 7.48 -11.14
CA GLU A 105 -50.59 7.27 -9.84
C GLU A 105 -50.20 5.79 -9.67
N HIS A 106 -48.97 5.55 -9.20
CA HIS A 106 -48.46 4.22 -8.87
C HIS A 106 -48.12 4.14 -7.39
N PRO A 107 -48.59 3.11 -6.65
CA PRO A 107 -48.21 2.93 -5.26
C PRO A 107 -46.76 2.47 -5.19
N VAL A 108 -45.93 3.22 -4.46
CA VAL A 108 -44.51 2.94 -4.25
C VAL A 108 -44.28 2.65 -2.77
N ARG A 109 -43.49 1.61 -2.49
CA ARG A 109 -43.14 1.22 -1.12
C ARG A 109 -42.25 2.27 -0.48
N VAL A 110 -42.55 2.64 0.76
CA VAL A 110 -41.74 3.57 1.55
C VAL A 110 -40.78 2.79 2.44
N VAL A 111 -39.49 3.16 2.38
CA VAL A 111 -38.42 2.55 3.16
C VAL A 111 -37.76 3.63 4.03
N THR A 112 -37.29 3.26 5.22
CA THR A 112 -36.68 4.22 6.18
C THR A 112 -35.27 3.84 6.62
N ARG A 113 -34.80 2.65 6.25
CA ARG A 113 -33.58 2.06 6.83
C ARG A 113 -32.44 1.84 5.86
N HIS A 114 -32.72 1.62 4.57
CA HIS A 114 -31.68 1.30 3.59
C HIS A 114 -32.04 1.83 2.21
N THR A 115 -31.00 2.04 1.42
CA THR A 115 -31.05 2.31 -0.01
C THR A 115 -30.18 1.28 -0.71
N GLU A 116 -30.67 0.69 -1.78
CA GLU A 116 -29.91 -0.19 -2.66
C GLU A 116 -29.60 0.56 -3.96
N PHE A 117 -28.31 0.64 -4.32
CA PHE A 117 -27.86 1.24 -5.58
C PHE A 117 -26.81 0.34 -6.22
N LEU A 118 -26.95 0.06 -7.53
CA LEU A 118 -26.08 -0.89 -8.24
C LEU A 118 -25.99 -2.27 -7.56
N ARG A 119 -27.10 -2.71 -6.96
CA ARG A 119 -27.22 -3.94 -6.17
C ARG A 119 -26.36 -3.99 -4.91
N VAL A 120 -26.06 -2.83 -4.33
CA VAL A 120 -25.29 -2.68 -3.09
C VAL A 120 -26.07 -1.82 -2.12
N HIS A 121 -26.21 -2.30 -0.89
CA HIS A 121 -26.78 -1.50 0.19
C HIS A 121 -25.79 -0.40 0.58
N VAL A 122 -26.23 0.86 0.48
CA VAL A 122 -25.38 2.02 0.74
C VAL A 122 -25.01 2.08 2.22
N ASN A 123 -23.71 2.12 2.50
CA ASN A 123 -23.14 2.26 3.85
C ASN A 123 -23.50 1.12 4.83
N ASP A 124 -23.82 -0.08 4.33
CA ASP A 124 -24.14 -1.28 5.14
C ASP A 124 -23.05 -2.36 5.01
N PRO A 125 -22.04 -2.37 5.90
CA PRO A 125 -20.98 -3.38 5.87
C PRO A 125 -21.46 -4.78 6.28
N GLU A 126 -22.56 -4.92 7.03
CA GLU A 126 -23.06 -6.21 7.51
C GLU A 126 -23.76 -6.98 6.39
N HIS A 127 -24.66 -6.31 5.66
CA HIS A 127 -25.30 -6.93 4.50
C HIS A 127 -24.27 -7.35 3.45
N GLN A 128 -23.28 -6.49 3.20
CA GLN A 128 -22.20 -6.80 2.28
C GLN A 128 -21.37 -8.00 2.73
N TYR A 129 -21.07 -8.11 4.03
CA TYR A 129 -20.39 -9.28 4.58
C TYR A 129 -21.17 -10.58 4.32
N GLN A 130 -22.48 -10.58 4.59
CA GLN A 130 -23.34 -11.75 4.37
C GLN A 130 -23.34 -12.17 2.90
N HIS A 131 -23.40 -11.21 1.97
CA HIS A 131 -23.31 -11.49 0.55
C HIS A 131 -21.96 -12.11 0.15
N LEU A 132 -20.85 -11.55 0.64
CA LEU A 132 -19.50 -12.08 0.38
C LEU A 132 -19.30 -13.48 0.99
N ASP A 133 -19.86 -13.70 2.18
CA ASP A 133 -19.85 -15.00 2.83
C ASP A 133 -20.67 -16.04 2.05
N GLY A 134 -21.79 -15.64 1.45
CA GLY A 134 -22.57 -16.48 0.53
C GLY A 134 -21.77 -16.90 -0.71
N ILE A 135 -20.99 -15.98 -1.30
CA ILE A 135 -20.10 -16.30 -2.44
C ILE A 135 -19.07 -17.36 -2.03
N LEU A 136 -18.41 -17.18 -0.88
CA LEU A 136 -17.45 -18.15 -0.36
C LEU A 136 -18.10 -19.49 0.01
N SER A 137 -19.33 -19.46 0.53
CA SER A 137 -20.11 -20.66 0.85
C SER A 137 -20.40 -21.50 -0.38
N SER A 138 -20.73 -20.85 -1.49
CA SER A 138 -21.01 -21.51 -2.77
C SER A 138 -19.77 -21.96 -3.54
N PHE A 139 -18.58 -21.48 -3.14
CA PHE A 139 -17.36 -21.73 -3.88
C PHE A 139 -16.80 -23.13 -3.62
N GLN A 140 -16.56 -23.87 -4.71
CA GLN A 140 -15.96 -25.20 -4.66
C GLN A 140 -14.76 -25.25 -5.60
N LEU A 141 -13.69 -25.92 -5.14
CA LEU A 141 -12.57 -26.27 -5.99
C LEU A 141 -12.95 -27.48 -6.86
N PRO A 142 -12.44 -27.56 -8.10
CA PRO A 142 -12.75 -28.67 -8.99
C PRO A 142 -12.27 -29.99 -8.39
N ASP A 143 -13.15 -30.99 -8.39
CA ASP A 143 -12.80 -32.35 -8.01
C ASP A 143 -12.15 -33.05 -9.21
N LEU A 144 -10.88 -33.41 -9.06
CA LEU A 144 -10.07 -33.99 -10.13
C LEU A 144 -9.41 -35.27 -9.63
N PRO A 145 -9.16 -36.28 -10.49
CA PRO A 145 -8.50 -37.53 -10.11
C PRO A 145 -7.11 -37.28 -9.50
N THR A 146 -6.39 -36.28 -10.03
CA THR A 146 -5.13 -35.79 -9.49
C THR A 146 -5.33 -34.46 -8.78
N ARG A 147 -4.85 -34.35 -7.54
CA ARG A 147 -4.96 -33.11 -6.78
C ARG A 147 -4.16 -31.99 -7.44
N LEU A 148 -4.77 -30.80 -7.45
CA LEU A 148 -4.16 -29.60 -7.99
C LEU A 148 -2.99 -29.14 -7.12
N PRO A 149 -1.95 -28.56 -7.75
CA PRO A 149 -0.87 -27.95 -7.02
C PRO A 149 -1.34 -26.67 -6.29
N LEU A 150 -0.67 -26.31 -5.20
CA LEU A 150 -0.97 -25.12 -4.40
C LEU A 150 -1.04 -23.84 -5.28
N THR A 151 -0.21 -23.78 -6.31
CA THR A 151 -0.20 -22.73 -7.35
C THR A 151 -1.48 -22.63 -8.14
N ALA A 152 -2.01 -23.77 -8.58
CA ALA A 152 -3.25 -23.83 -9.34
C ALA A 152 -4.42 -23.46 -8.43
N ILE A 153 -4.44 -23.96 -7.18
CA ILE A 153 -5.46 -23.57 -6.20
C ILE A 153 -5.44 -22.06 -5.98
N ARG A 154 -4.26 -21.47 -5.74
CA ARG A 154 -4.07 -20.02 -5.61
C ARG A 154 -4.58 -19.28 -6.83
N ARG A 155 -4.21 -19.72 -8.03
CA ARG A 155 -4.62 -19.09 -9.29
C ARG A 155 -6.13 -19.15 -9.48
N ILE A 156 -6.75 -20.30 -9.22
CA ILE A 156 -8.21 -20.46 -9.27
C ILE A 156 -8.87 -19.48 -8.31
N ILE A 157 -8.43 -19.44 -7.04
CA ILE A 157 -8.97 -18.50 -6.05
C ILE A 157 -8.81 -17.04 -6.52
N CYS A 158 -7.62 -16.65 -6.99
CA CYS A 158 -7.41 -15.30 -7.51
C CYS A 158 -8.32 -14.96 -8.70
N GLN A 159 -8.45 -15.87 -9.67
CA GLN A 159 -9.14 -15.61 -10.94
C GLN A 159 -10.66 -15.75 -10.85
N THR A 160 -11.17 -16.60 -9.96
CA THR A 160 -12.61 -16.92 -9.90
C THR A 160 -13.31 -16.36 -8.68
N LEU A 161 -12.65 -16.40 -7.51
CA LEU A 161 -13.22 -15.96 -6.25
C LEU A 161 -12.92 -14.48 -6.00
N ILE A 162 -11.64 -14.10 -6.02
CA ILE A 162 -11.24 -12.72 -5.74
C ILE A 162 -11.69 -11.74 -6.82
N SER A 163 -11.75 -12.17 -8.08
CA SER A 163 -12.29 -11.36 -9.18
C SER A 163 -13.76 -10.96 -8.94
N ARG A 164 -14.55 -11.80 -8.24
CA ARG A 164 -15.94 -11.51 -7.85
C ARG A 164 -16.06 -10.70 -6.57
N ILE A 165 -15.12 -10.85 -5.64
CA ILE A 165 -15.13 -10.16 -4.33
C ILE A 165 -14.57 -8.73 -4.44
N ARG A 166 -13.51 -8.52 -5.23
CA ARG A 166 -12.81 -7.23 -5.28
C ARG A 166 -13.70 -6.05 -5.69
N PRO A 167 -14.52 -6.13 -6.76
CA PRO A 167 -15.40 -5.02 -7.14
C PRO A 167 -16.42 -4.68 -6.05
N ARG A 168 -16.93 -5.70 -5.37
CA ARG A 168 -17.89 -5.56 -4.26
C ARG A 168 -17.28 -4.82 -3.06
N LEU A 169 -16.05 -5.17 -2.68
CA LEU A 169 -15.31 -4.44 -1.63
C LEU A 169 -15.00 -2.99 -2.03
N ALA A 170 -14.83 -2.72 -3.33
CA ALA A 170 -14.62 -1.37 -3.83
C ALA A 170 -15.88 -0.49 -3.76
N PHE A 171 -17.06 -1.09 -3.87
CA PHE A 171 -18.33 -0.38 -3.65
C PHE A 171 -18.61 -0.16 -2.17
N GLN A 172 -18.54 -1.23 -1.37
CA GLN A 172 -18.80 -1.19 0.06
C GLN A 172 -17.77 -2.06 0.80
N PRO A 173 -16.79 -1.45 1.47
CA PRO A 173 -15.91 -2.18 2.38
C PRO A 173 -16.68 -2.76 3.56
N ILE A 174 -16.16 -3.84 4.12
CA ILE A 174 -16.69 -4.52 5.32
C ILE A 174 -15.84 -4.20 6.54
N THR A 175 -16.22 -4.66 7.74
CA THR A 175 -15.41 -4.46 8.94
C THR A 175 -14.12 -5.30 8.92
N PRO A 176 -13.03 -4.86 9.58
CA PRO A 176 -11.80 -5.65 9.68
C PRO A 176 -12.02 -7.06 10.24
N ALA A 177 -12.87 -7.19 11.26
CA ALA A 177 -13.18 -8.48 11.88
C ALA A 177 -13.92 -9.43 10.91
N GLN A 178 -14.89 -8.91 10.15
CA GLN A 178 -15.58 -9.68 9.11
C GLN A 178 -14.60 -10.11 8.01
N ALA A 179 -13.72 -9.21 7.55
CA ALA A 179 -12.74 -9.55 6.52
C ALA A 179 -11.77 -10.66 6.97
N GLN A 180 -11.35 -10.64 8.24
CA GLN A 180 -10.55 -11.71 8.83
C GLN A 180 -11.28 -13.06 8.88
N LYS A 181 -12.58 -13.07 9.19
CA LYS A 181 -13.41 -14.29 9.13
C LYS A 181 -13.45 -14.87 7.70
N LEU A 182 -13.57 -14.02 6.68
CA LEU A 182 -13.55 -14.46 5.28
C LEU A 182 -12.16 -15.01 4.87
N ASP A 183 -11.06 -14.42 5.37
CA ASP A 183 -9.71 -14.96 5.17
C ASP A 183 -9.52 -16.34 5.82
N LEU A 184 -10.06 -16.56 7.01
CA LEU A 184 -10.09 -17.87 7.66
C LEU A 184 -10.87 -18.89 6.82
N ARG A 185 -11.97 -18.47 6.18
CA ARG A 185 -12.77 -19.34 5.31
C ARG A 185 -12.02 -19.74 4.05
N ILE A 186 -11.28 -18.82 3.42
CA ILE A 186 -10.36 -19.15 2.32
C ILE A 186 -9.33 -20.19 2.77
N ALA A 187 -8.73 -19.99 3.96
CA ALA A 187 -7.80 -20.95 4.53
C ALA A 187 -8.45 -22.33 4.74
N HIS A 188 -9.70 -22.38 5.22
CA HIS A 188 -10.45 -23.63 5.37
C HIS A 188 -10.73 -24.34 4.04
N ILE A 189 -11.10 -23.61 2.98
CA ILE A 189 -11.30 -24.19 1.64
C ILE A 189 -10.01 -24.86 1.14
N VAL A 190 -8.89 -24.16 1.25
CA VAL A 190 -7.58 -24.68 0.84
C VAL A 190 -7.16 -25.85 1.71
N HIS A 191 -7.36 -25.77 3.03
CA HIS A 191 -7.08 -26.84 3.96
C HIS A 191 -7.88 -28.12 3.65
N HIS A 192 -9.19 -27.99 3.48
CA HIS A 192 -10.08 -29.10 3.16
C HIS A 192 -9.67 -29.78 1.85
N TYR A 193 -9.31 -29.01 0.82
CA TYR A 193 -8.81 -29.55 -0.44
C TYR A 193 -7.50 -30.35 -0.28
N LEU A 194 -6.58 -29.85 0.56
CA LEU A 194 -5.30 -30.52 0.82
C LEU A 194 -5.44 -31.75 1.73
N ARG A 195 -6.56 -31.94 2.42
CA ARG A 195 -6.86 -33.10 3.31
C ARG A 195 -5.72 -33.45 4.30
N PHE A 196 -5.04 -32.44 4.82
CA PHE A 196 -4.19 -32.62 6.00
C PHE A 196 -5.06 -32.56 7.27
N PRO A 197 -4.59 -33.05 8.42
CA PRO A 197 -5.43 -33.19 9.60
C PRO A 197 -5.62 -31.89 10.41
N PHE A 198 -4.76 -30.88 10.23
CA PHE A 198 -4.76 -29.66 11.06
C PHE A 198 -4.92 -28.39 10.22
N THR A 199 -5.77 -27.46 10.66
CA THR A 199 -6.07 -26.20 9.94
C THR A 199 -4.94 -25.17 10.08
N PHE A 200 -4.27 -24.82 8.98
CA PHE A 200 -3.14 -23.88 9.01
C PHE A 200 -3.56 -22.43 9.28
N HIS A 201 -2.60 -21.65 9.77
CA HIS A 201 -2.78 -20.24 10.08
C HIS A 201 -3.04 -19.42 8.79
N SER A 202 -4.19 -18.73 8.69
CA SER A 202 -4.59 -17.96 7.49
C SER A 202 -3.58 -16.87 7.11
N GLY A 203 -2.99 -16.21 8.12
CA GLY A 203 -1.90 -15.24 7.93
C GLY A 203 -0.72 -15.76 7.10
N LEU A 204 -0.24 -16.98 7.39
CA LEU A 204 0.88 -17.60 6.67
C LEU A 204 0.52 -17.92 5.22
N LEU A 205 -0.71 -18.39 4.98
CA LEU A 205 -1.20 -18.68 3.64
C LEU A 205 -1.14 -17.43 2.75
N SER A 206 -1.51 -16.28 3.32
CA SER A 206 -1.69 -15.04 2.56
C SER A 206 -0.43 -14.17 2.44
N LEU A 207 0.56 -14.33 3.33
CA LEU A 207 1.81 -13.55 3.26
C LEU A 207 2.59 -13.82 1.95
N PRO A 208 3.29 -12.82 1.39
CA PRO A 208 4.16 -13.01 0.24
C PRO A 208 5.21 -14.09 0.46
N VAL A 209 5.65 -14.73 -0.63
CA VAL A 209 6.77 -15.70 -0.59
C VAL A 209 8.05 -15.05 -0.05
N ALA A 210 8.33 -13.79 -0.40
CA ALA A 210 9.45 -13.01 0.13
C ALA A 210 9.40 -12.81 1.66
N LEU A 211 8.20 -12.91 2.26
CA LEU A 211 7.98 -12.86 3.71
C LEU A 211 7.67 -14.26 4.26
N PHE A 212 8.18 -15.31 3.62
CA PHE A 212 8.02 -16.72 4.02
C PHE A 212 6.57 -17.24 4.05
N GLY A 213 5.64 -16.60 3.34
CA GLY A 213 4.27 -17.08 3.14
C GLY A 213 4.05 -17.83 1.82
N PHE A 214 2.79 -17.95 1.41
CA PHE A 214 2.35 -18.67 0.20
C PHE A 214 1.59 -17.79 -0.81
N ASP A 215 1.51 -16.50 -0.52
CA ASP A 215 1.07 -15.44 -1.42
C ASP A 215 -0.36 -15.66 -1.95
N PHE A 216 -1.23 -16.25 -1.13
CA PHE A 216 -2.66 -16.26 -1.39
C PHE A 216 -3.26 -14.87 -1.16
N PRO A 217 -4.34 -14.55 -1.89
CA PRO A 217 -5.03 -13.28 -1.69
C PRO A 217 -5.63 -13.21 -0.29
N SER A 218 -5.60 -12.01 0.31
CA SER A 218 -6.26 -11.70 1.58
C SER A 218 -7.35 -10.68 1.36
N ILE A 219 -8.57 -11.03 1.71
CA ILE A 219 -9.74 -10.17 1.75
C ILE A 219 -9.50 -9.03 2.74
N THR A 220 -8.87 -9.27 3.90
CA THR A 220 -8.52 -8.21 4.87
C THR A 220 -7.69 -7.11 4.22
N ARG A 221 -6.63 -7.46 3.48
CA ARG A 221 -5.77 -6.48 2.81
C ARG A 221 -6.44 -5.82 1.61
N LEU A 222 -7.24 -6.57 0.84
CA LEU A 222 -8.02 -6.02 -0.27
C LEU A 222 -9.06 -5.03 0.22
N ASN A 223 -9.74 -5.31 1.34
CA ASN A 223 -10.75 -4.46 1.96
C ASN A 223 -10.15 -3.13 2.43
N ALA A 224 -9.04 -3.20 3.17
CA ALA A 224 -8.30 -2.02 3.62
C ALA A 224 -7.77 -1.18 2.44
N SER A 225 -7.21 -1.85 1.42
CA SER A 225 -6.75 -1.18 0.21
C SER A 225 -7.90 -0.52 -0.56
N ALA A 226 -9.05 -1.18 -0.67
CA ALA A 226 -10.21 -0.64 -1.38
C ALA A 226 -10.74 0.63 -0.69
N ALA A 227 -10.78 0.63 0.64
CA ALA A 227 -11.17 1.80 1.43
C ALA A 227 -10.24 3.00 1.21
N VAL A 228 -8.92 2.80 1.30
CA VAL A 228 -7.94 3.89 1.13
C VAL A 228 -7.94 4.43 -0.31
N VAL A 229 -8.02 3.55 -1.32
CA VAL A 229 -8.12 3.97 -2.72
C VAL A 229 -9.45 4.67 -3.01
N GLY A 230 -10.54 4.19 -2.42
CA GLY A 230 -11.87 4.82 -2.51
C GLY A 230 -11.86 6.24 -1.94
N LEU A 231 -11.34 6.42 -0.73
CA LEU A 231 -11.19 7.75 -0.11
C LEU A 231 -10.38 8.70 -0.99
N GLN A 232 -9.23 8.25 -1.52
CA GLN A 232 -8.41 9.09 -2.41
C GLN A 232 -9.17 9.45 -3.69
N ARG A 233 -9.92 8.51 -4.27
CA ARG A 233 -10.74 8.74 -5.47
C ARG A 233 -11.85 9.74 -5.19
N ASP A 234 -12.54 9.64 -4.06
CA ASP A 234 -13.66 10.52 -3.71
C ASP A 234 -13.17 11.97 -3.54
N LEU A 235 -12.04 12.17 -2.85
CA LEU A 235 -11.44 13.50 -2.66
C LEU A 235 -10.88 14.14 -3.94
N ASN A 236 -10.49 13.32 -4.92
CA ASN A 236 -9.93 13.76 -6.20
C ASN A 236 -10.84 13.43 -7.38
N HIS A 237 -12.14 13.32 -7.15
CA HIS A 237 -13.06 12.83 -8.16
C HIS A 237 -13.09 13.79 -9.38
N PRO A 238 -13.06 13.28 -10.63
CA PRO A 238 -13.06 14.14 -11.82
C PRO A 238 -14.36 14.93 -12.00
N ILE A 239 -15.50 14.34 -11.61
CA ILE A 239 -16.81 15.01 -11.57
C ILE A 239 -16.84 15.94 -10.34
N THR A 240 -17.06 17.23 -10.58
CA THR A 240 -17.04 18.28 -9.56
C THR A 240 -18.03 18.04 -8.44
N ALA A 241 -19.27 17.63 -8.74
CA ALA A 241 -20.29 17.36 -7.74
C ALA A 241 -19.85 16.34 -6.67
N PHE A 242 -19.26 15.22 -7.10
CA PHE A 242 -18.76 14.19 -6.15
C PHE A 242 -17.56 14.69 -5.35
N ARG A 243 -16.67 15.45 -5.98
CA ARG A 243 -15.52 16.08 -5.32
C ARG A 243 -15.95 17.11 -4.27
N ASP A 244 -16.95 17.93 -4.58
CA ASP A 244 -17.45 18.97 -3.68
C ASP A 244 -18.21 18.35 -2.51
N MET A 245 -19.01 17.29 -2.74
CA MET A 245 -19.62 16.49 -1.68
C MET A 245 -18.55 15.90 -0.73
N ALA A 246 -17.47 15.33 -1.29
CA ALA A 246 -16.37 14.79 -0.48
C ALA A 246 -15.68 15.90 0.34
N ARG A 247 -15.47 17.09 -0.23
CA ARG A 247 -14.86 18.22 0.49
C ARG A 247 -15.74 18.76 1.61
N ILE A 248 -17.05 18.88 1.38
CA ILE A 248 -18.03 19.24 2.42
C ILE A 248 -17.98 18.20 3.55
N THR A 249 -18.01 16.91 3.20
CA THR A 249 -17.94 15.80 4.17
C THR A 249 -16.63 15.86 4.99
N LEU A 250 -15.50 16.12 4.35
CA LEU A 250 -14.20 16.25 5.03
C LEU A 250 -14.13 17.50 5.93
N ALA A 251 -14.75 18.61 5.52
CA ALA A 251 -14.86 19.81 6.33
C ALA A 251 -15.68 19.56 7.61
N ASP A 252 -16.85 18.91 7.49
CA ASP A 252 -17.67 18.52 8.63
C ASP A 252 -16.94 17.50 9.54
N TRP A 253 -16.24 16.53 8.96
CA TRP A 253 -15.42 15.59 9.75
C TRP A 253 -14.35 16.35 10.55
N SER A 254 -13.64 17.27 9.91
CA SER A 254 -12.56 18.04 10.55
C SER A 254 -13.10 18.97 11.63
N CYS A 255 -14.07 19.81 11.29
CA CYS A 255 -14.56 20.91 12.14
C CYS A 255 -15.51 20.41 13.22
N MET A 256 -16.55 19.66 12.86
CA MET A 256 -17.58 19.21 13.80
C MET A 256 -17.15 17.95 14.56
N LEU A 257 -16.75 16.90 13.85
CA LEU A 257 -16.55 15.58 14.48
C LEU A 257 -15.18 15.43 15.14
N ASN A 258 -14.20 16.22 14.71
CA ASN A 258 -12.82 16.13 15.18
C ASN A 258 -12.25 17.47 15.70
N SER A 259 -13.10 18.37 16.18
CA SER A 259 -12.69 19.59 16.89
C SER A 259 -11.70 20.45 16.10
N CYS A 260 -11.99 20.71 14.82
CA CYS A 260 -11.13 21.45 13.89
C CYS A 260 -9.73 20.84 13.70
N ARG A 261 -9.58 19.53 13.90
CA ARG A 261 -8.35 18.80 13.57
C ARG A 261 -8.55 17.96 12.33
N TYR A 262 -7.56 18.01 11.45
CA TYR A 262 -7.60 17.25 10.21
C TYR A 262 -7.51 15.72 10.50
N PRO A 263 -8.54 14.92 10.12
CA PRO A 263 -8.65 13.53 10.56
C PRO A 263 -7.75 12.55 9.81
N LEU A 264 -7.26 12.93 8.62
CA LEU A 264 -6.52 12.02 7.72
C LEU A 264 -4.99 12.15 7.80
N ALA A 265 -4.45 12.87 8.79
CA ALA A 265 -3.00 12.98 8.99
C ALA A 265 -2.57 12.64 10.42
N ASP A 266 -2.99 13.43 11.41
CA ASP A 266 -2.46 13.35 12.78
C ASP A 266 -3.49 12.83 13.81
N CYS A 267 -4.61 12.28 13.34
CA CYS A 267 -5.66 11.80 14.22
C CYS A 267 -5.57 10.29 14.45
N ARG A 268 -5.36 9.87 15.71
CA ARG A 268 -5.39 8.46 16.14
C ARG A 268 -6.72 8.02 16.76
N ARG A 269 -7.73 8.91 16.74
CA ARG A 269 -9.06 8.61 17.28
C ARG A 269 -9.81 7.69 16.32
N SER A 270 -10.58 6.74 16.86
CA SER A 270 -11.52 5.94 16.07
C SER A 270 -12.85 6.68 15.91
N PHE A 271 -13.41 6.59 14.71
CA PHE A 271 -14.67 7.24 14.31
C PHE A 271 -15.79 6.24 14.03
N VAL A 272 -15.68 5.00 14.50
CA VAL A 272 -16.73 3.96 14.29
C VAL A 272 -18.10 4.43 14.78
N HIS A 273 -18.16 5.17 15.90
CA HIS A 273 -19.40 5.75 16.44
C HIS A 273 -20.04 6.82 15.53
N ALA A 274 -19.30 7.36 14.56
CA ALA A 274 -19.76 8.39 13.64
C ALA A 274 -20.23 7.81 12.29
N GLN A 275 -20.48 6.50 12.19
CA GLN A 275 -20.95 5.84 10.95
C GLN A 275 -22.27 6.43 10.41
N ALA A 276 -23.10 7.02 11.27
CA ALA A 276 -24.32 7.72 10.86
C ALA A 276 -24.04 9.05 10.12
N HIS A 277 -22.84 9.60 10.24
CA HIS A 277 -22.44 10.88 9.66
C HIS A 277 -21.32 10.76 8.62
N LEU A 278 -20.56 9.67 8.65
CA LEU A 278 -19.42 9.43 7.77
C LEU A 278 -19.58 8.11 7.02
N PRO A 279 -19.17 8.04 5.73
CA PRO A 279 -19.10 6.78 5.03
C PRO A 279 -18.20 5.78 5.76
N TRP A 280 -18.65 4.54 5.92
CA TRP A 280 -17.87 3.47 6.54
C TRP A 280 -16.50 3.28 5.87
N ALA A 281 -16.47 3.39 4.53
CA ALA A 281 -15.24 3.33 3.75
C ALA A 281 -14.19 4.36 4.20
N TRP A 282 -14.62 5.56 4.59
CA TRP A 282 -13.73 6.63 5.04
C TRP A 282 -13.19 6.35 6.45
N ILE A 283 -14.03 5.83 7.35
CA ILE A 283 -13.62 5.41 8.69
C ILE A 283 -12.55 4.31 8.58
N LEU A 284 -12.82 3.27 7.79
CA LEU A 284 -11.88 2.18 7.56
C LEU A 284 -10.58 2.65 6.89
N ALA A 285 -10.66 3.58 5.94
CA ALA A 285 -9.49 4.16 5.30
C ALA A 285 -8.60 4.89 6.31
N GLN A 286 -9.19 5.69 7.21
CA GLN A 286 -8.46 6.40 8.25
C GLN A 286 -7.80 5.44 9.25
N GLU A 287 -8.49 4.40 9.71
CA GLU A 287 -7.90 3.37 10.58
C GLU A 287 -6.74 2.64 9.88
N THR A 288 -6.90 2.36 8.58
CA THR A 288 -5.85 1.74 7.76
C THR A 288 -4.63 2.66 7.62
N LEU A 289 -4.84 3.95 7.36
CA LEU A 289 -3.78 4.96 7.23
C LEU A 289 -2.97 5.10 8.53
N ILE A 290 -3.65 5.12 9.70
CA ILE A 290 -2.99 5.08 11.01
C ILE A 290 -2.11 3.84 11.13
N HIS A 291 -2.64 2.66 10.79
CA HIS A 291 -1.93 1.39 10.96
C HIS A 291 -0.66 1.30 10.09
N ILE A 292 -0.67 1.86 8.88
CA ILE A 292 0.49 1.87 7.99
C ILE A 292 1.43 3.08 8.19
N SER A 293 1.11 3.97 9.13
CA SER A 293 1.79 5.24 9.39
C SER A 293 1.84 6.14 8.16
N SER A 294 0.70 6.38 7.54
CA SER A 294 0.55 7.24 6.36
C SER A 294 -0.59 8.23 6.55
N ALA A 295 -0.60 9.30 5.78
CA ALA A 295 -1.58 10.37 5.81
C ALA A 295 -2.10 10.67 4.40
N VAL A 296 -3.31 11.22 4.27
CA VAL A 296 -3.79 11.83 3.03
C VAL A 296 -3.72 13.34 3.20
N ILE A 297 -2.83 14.01 2.47
CA ILE A 297 -2.50 15.43 2.69
C ILE A 297 -3.03 16.28 1.54
N PRO A 298 -3.60 17.47 1.80
CA PRO A 298 -3.86 18.46 0.77
C PRO A 298 -2.55 19.00 0.19
N THR A 299 -2.36 18.86 -1.13
CA THR A 299 -1.15 19.33 -1.85
C THR A 299 -1.19 20.82 -2.16
N ASP A 300 -2.35 21.45 -1.96
CA ASP A 300 -2.56 22.89 -2.00
C ASP A 300 -3.11 23.38 -0.65
N GLN A 301 -2.27 24.12 0.07
CA GLN A 301 -2.62 24.73 1.36
C GLN A 301 -2.49 26.25 1.30
N THR A 302 -2.67 26.84 0.10
CA THR A 302 -2.49 28.28 -0.15
C THR A 302 -3.37 29.16 0.75
N SER A 303 -4.56 28.68 1.10
CA SER A 303 -5.48 29.37 2.02
C SER A 303 -4.87 29.68 3.39
N LEU A 304 -3.91 28.87 3.88
CA LEU A 304 -3.20 29.14 5.13
C LEU A 304 -2.27 30.36 4.99
N LEU A 305 -1.59 30.47 3.84
CA LEU A 305 -0.67 31.58 3.55
C LEU A 305 -1.44 32.87 3.23
N GLU A 306 -2.58 32.78 2.58
CA GLU A 306 -3.47 33.92 2.31
C GLU A 306 -4.26 34.34 3.57
N GLY A 307 -4.29 33.51 4.61
CA GLY A 307 -5.01 33.78 5.85
C GLY A 307 -6.53 33.58 5.74
N HIS A 308 -7.00 32.81 4.75
CA HIS A 308 -8.38 32.38 4.56
C HIS A 308 -8.75 31.20 5.48
N ILE A 309 -8.39 31.33 6.75
CA ILE A 309 -8.69 30.37 7.80
C ILE A 309 -9.20 31.12 9.02
N ASN A 310 -10.22 30.57 9.67
CA ASN A 310 -10.83 31.19 10.82
C ASN A 310 -9.94 31.04 12.06
N ILE A 311 -9.86 32.07 12.91
CA ILE A 311 -9.16 32.00 14.18
C ILE A 311 -9.78 30.94 15.09
N SER A 312 -11.11 30.77 15.09
CA SER A 312 -11.76 29.70 15.87
C SER A 312 -11.22 28.33 15.50
N HIS A 313 -11.02 28.06 14.20
CA HIS A 313 -10.47 26.82 13.69
C HIS A 313 -9.03 26.60 14.19
N ILE A 314 -8.17 27.63 14.12
CA ILE A 314 -6.79 27.56 14.61
C ILE A 314 -6.75 27.24 16.11
N LEU A 315 -7.57 27.94 16.91
CA LEU A 315 -7.62 27.75 18.36
C LEU A 315 -8.13 26.37 18.73
N ASN A 316 -9.21 25.90 18.08
CA ASN A 316 -9.76 24.57 18.34
C ASN A 316 -8.81 23.44 17.90
N GLY A 317 -8.14 23.62 16.76
CA GLY A 317 -7.21 22.65 16.20
C GLY A 317 -5.93 22.49 17.03
N SER A 318 -5.44 23.56 17.65
CA SER A 318 -4.17 23.58 18.39
C SER A 318 -4.33 24.05 19.85
N PRO A 319 -4.41 23.11 20.82
CA PRO A 319 -4.52 23.46 22.25
C PRO A 319 -3.37 24.30 22.77
N ALA A 320 -2.16 24.10 22.23
CA ALA A 320 -0.98 24.89 22.58
C ALA A 320 -1.19 26.37 22.23
N LEU A 321 -1.72 26.66 21.03
CA LEU A 321 -2.04 28.02 20.61
C LEU A 321 -3.25 28.58 21.36
N ALA A 322 -4.24 27.74 21.70
CA ALA A 322 -5.40 28.16 22.49
C ALA A 322 -5.01 28.64 23.89
N SER A 323 -4.04 27.98 24.54
CA SER A 323 -3.62 28.29 25.91
C SER A 323 -3.01 29.69 26.08
N SER A 324 -2.43 30.23 25.01
CA SER A 324 -1.80 31.55 25.00
C SER A 324 -2.72 32.65 24.44
N PHE A 325 -3.93 32.29 23.99
CA PHE A 325 -4.87 33.23 23.41
C PHE A 325 -5.64 34.01 24.51
N PRO A 326 -5.91 35.31 24.33
CA PRO A 326 -6.59 36.11 25.36
C PRO A 326 -8.02 35.61 25.62
N GLN A 327 -8.32 35.23 26.87
CA GLN A 327 -9.65 34.75 27.25
C GLN A 327 -10.74 35.80 27.01
N GLY A 328 -11.83 35.42 26.35
CA GLY A 328 -12.95 36.31 26.03
C GLY A 328 -12.74 37.23 24.81
N ALA A 329 -11.57 37.20 24.17
CA ALA A 329 -11.33 37.98 22.95
C ALA A 329 -12.06 37.41 21.73
N LEU A 330 -12.16 36.07 21.59
CA LEU A 330 -12.74 35.43 20.42
C LEU A 330 -14.21 35.82 20.16
N PRO A 331 -15.13 35.83 21.15
CA PRO A 331 -16.50 36.30 20.93
C PRO A 331 -16.58 37.78 20.55
N ALA A 332 -15.70 38.61 21.10
CA ALA A 332 -15.65 40.03 20.78
C ALA A 332 -15.16 40.25 19.34
N LEU A 333 -14.09 39.56 18.92
CA LEU A 333 -13.59 39.62 17.54
C LEU A 333 -14.65 39.16 16.52
N THR A 334 -15.30 38.04 16.81
CA THR A 334 -16.34 37.46 15.94
C THR A 334 -17.52 38.41 15.76
N ARG A 335 -18.00 39.05 16.83
CA ARG A 335 -19.10 40.04 16.77
C ARG A 335 -18.77 41.25 15.89
N HIS A 336 -17.50 41.62 15.79
CA HIS A 336 -17.04 42.74 14.99
C HIS A 336 -16.52 42.33 13.60
N GLY A 337 -16.79 41.09 13.16
CA GLY A 337 -16.43 40.58 11.83
C GLY A 337 -14.96 40.19 11.66
N PHE A 338 -14.17 40.18 12.74
CA PHE A 338 -12.77 39.78 12.72
C PHE A 338 -12.60 38.26 12.94
N THR A 339 -12.97 37.47 11.94
CA THR A 339 -12.95 35.99 12.00
C THR A 339 -11.74 35.35 11.31
N LEU A 340 -11.32 35.88 10.16
CA LEU A 340 -10.23 35.33 9.36
C LEU A 340 -8.85 35.84 9.80
N LEU A 341 -7.82 35.01 9.65
CA LEU A 341 -6.44 35.40 9.96
C LEU A 341 -5.97 36.59 9.10
N SER A 342 -6.40 36.66 7.84
CA SER A 342 -6.11 37.76 6.91
C SER A 342 -6.64 39.13 7.38
N HIS A 343 -7.65 39.16 8.25
CA HIS A 343 -8.15 40.41 8.84
C HIS A 343 -7.11 41.08 9.77
N PHE A 344 -6.15 40.31 10.29
CA PHE A 344 -5.17 40.76 11.28
C PHE A 344 -3.79 41.07 10.68
N GLY A 345 -3.45 40.50 9.54
CA GLY A 345 -2.08 40.50 9.02
C GLY A 345 -1.90 39.60 7.82
N SER A 346 -0.66 39.47 7.38
CA SER A 346 -0.27 38.57 6.29
C SER A 346 1.05 37.87 6.62
N TRP A 347 1.28 36.73 6.00
CA TRP A 347 2.56 36.03 6.12
C TRP A 347 3.62 36.67 5.21
N CYS A 348 4.82 36.87 5.76
CA CYS A 348 5.97 37.40 5.04
C CYS A 348 7.11 36.37 5.09
N THR A 349 7.78 36.18 3.95
CA THR A 349 8.96 35.30 3.85
C THR A 349 10.20 36.03 4.33
N GLN A 350 11.02 35.40 5.16
CA GLN A 350 12.34 35.94 5.47
C GLN A 350 13.28 35.67 4.28
N ARG A 351 14.03 36.68 3.82
CA ARG A 351 14.96 36.51 2.70
C ARG A 351 15.90 35.35 3.03
N HIS A 352 15.89 34.31 2.19
CA HIS A 352 16.73 33.10 2.26
C HIS A 352 16.29 31.93 3.17
N SER A 353 15.12 31.96 3.82
CA SER A 353 14.57 30.76 4.49
C SER A 353 13.13 30.45 4.07
N ALA A 354 12.74 29.17 4.19
CA ALA A 354 11.36 28.71 3.99
C ALA A 354 10.45 29.00 5.21
N ASP A 355 10.92 29.84 6.14
CA ASP A 355 10.17 30.21 7.34
C ASP A 355 9.34 31.47 7.08
N PHE A 356 8.03 31.31 7.26
CA PHE A 356 7.06 32.38 7.17
C PHE A 356 6.85 33.02 8.55
N ARG A 357 6.92 34.34 8.62
CA ARG A 357 6.59 35.12 9.82
C ARG A 357 5.30 35.90 9.60
N PHE A 358 4.40 35.88 10.56
CA PHE A 358 3.17 36.65 10.49
C PHE A 358 3.45 38.13 10.80
N GLU A 359 3.20 39.00 9.81
CA GLU A 359 3.28 40.45 9.96
C GLU A 359 1.89 41.02 10.24
N VAL A 360 1.75 41.62 11.43
CA VAL A 360 0.49 42.23 11.86
C VAL A 360 0.27 43.56 11.14
N ARG A 361 -0.97 43.80 10.71
CA ARG A 361 -1.41 45.06 10.10
C ARG A 361 -1.11 46.26 11.01
N LYS A 362 -0.53 47.32 10.41
CA LYS A 362 -0.15 48.54 11.14
C LYS A 362 -1.35 49.31 11.69
N ASP A 363 -2.49 49.24 11.00
CA ASP A 363 -3.75 49.90 11.36
C ASP A 363 -4.64 49.04 12.29
N LEU A 364 -4.25 47.80 12.61
CA LEU A 364 -5.07 46.87 13.39
C LEU A 364 -5.48 47.44 14.76
N GLY A 365 -4.55 48.12 15.44
CA GLY A 365 -4.83 48.73 16.73
C GLY A 365 -5.91 49.80 16.65
N VAL A 366 -5.92 50.61 15.59
CA VAL A 366 -6.93 51.64 15.34
C VAL A 366 -8.27 50.99 15.00
N LEU A 367 -8.28 50.00 14.11
CA LEU A 367 -9.48 49.28 13.69
C LEU A 367 -10.18 48.56 14.85
N LEU A 368 -9.42 47.88 15.72
CA LEU A 368 -10.00 47.16 16.85
C LEU A 368 -10.47 48.10 17.97
N THR A 369 -9.76 49.21 18.21
CA THR A 369 -10.15 50.19 19.23
C THR A 369 -11.32 51.06 18.80
N SER A 370 -11.48 51.34 17.49
CA SER A 370 -12.67 52.02 16.96
C SER A 370 -13.90 51.10 16.92
N SER A 371 -13.69 49.80 16.70
CA SER A 371 -14.79 48.82 16.63
C SER A 371 -15.33 48.41 18.00
N ALA A 372 -14.47 48.28 19.02
CA ALA A 372 -14.91 47.89 20.36
C ALA A 372 -13.95 48.31 21.48
N GLN A 373 -14.45 49.03 22.47
CA GLN A 373 -13.68 49.43 23.66
C GLN A 373 -13.27 48.21 24.52
N SER A 374 -14.04 47.12 24.46
CA SER A 374 -13.76 45.84 25.13
C SER A 374 -12.57 45.07 24.55
N LEU A 375 -12.18 45.31 23.29
CA LEU A 375 -11.01 44.68 22.66
C LEU A 375 -9.69 45.34 23.07
N ARG A 376 -9.74 46.60 23.54
CA ARG A 376 -8.54 47.38 23.93
C ARG A 376 -7.74 46.70 25.04
N LYS A 377 -8.41 46.05 26.00
CA LYS A 377 -7.75 45.28 27.08
C LYS A 377 -7.04 44.02 26.59
N HIS A 378 -7.49 43.42 25.49
CA HIS A 378 -6.93 42.17 24.95
C HIS A 378 -5.87 42.42 23.87
N LEU A 379 -5.80 43.64 23.32
CA LEU A 379 -4.94 43.99 22.19
C LEU A 379 -3.45 43.65 22.41
N PRO A 380 -2.79 43.97 23.55
CA PRO A 380 -1.37 43.67 23.72
C PRO A 380 -1.08 42.16 23.67
N GLN A 381 -1.92 41.36 24.31
CA GLN A 381 -1.79 39.90 24.34
C GLN A 381 -2.12 39.29 22.97
N LEU A 382 -3.13 39.81 22.27
CA LEU A 382 -3.48 39.39 20.91
C LEU A 382 -2.33 39.66 19.93
N LEU A 383 -1.71 40.83 20.00
CA LEU A 383 -0.56 41.18 19.15
C LEU A 383 0.66 40.28 19.42
N LEU A 384 0.90 39.94 20.68
CA LEU A 384 1.97 39.02 21.06
C LEU A 384 1.69 37.62 20.49
N TRP A 385 0.44 37.14 20.66
CA TRP A 385 0.00 35.84 20.15
C TRP A 385 0.12 35.75 18.62
N LEU A 386 -0.35 36.75 17.87
CA LEU A 386 -0.25 36.81 16.41
C LEU A 386 1.21 36.75 15.94
N LYS A 387 2.12 37.47 16.63
CA LYS A 387 3.55 37.46 16.32
C LYS A 387 4.24 36.14 16.68
N SER A 388 3.67 35.34 17.58
CA SER A 388 4.21 34.05 18.01
C SER A 388 3.69 32.85 17.22
N LEU A 389 2.80 33.04 16.24
CA LEU A 389 2.22 31.94 15.46
C LEU A 389 3.30 31.18 14.68
N PRO A 390 3.51 29.88 14.94
CA PRO A 390 4.44 29.07 14.18
C PRO A 390 3.77 28.56 12.91
N PHE A 391 4.17 29.07 11.74
CA PHE A 391 3.61 28.62 10.46
C PHE A 391 3.63 27.10 10.26
N PRO A 392 4.73 26.37 10.55
CA PRO A 392 4.76 24.92 10.35
C PRO A 392 3.77 24.14 11.22
N SER A 393 3.29 24.73 12.33
CA SER A 393 2.29 24.10 13.20
C SER A 393 0.86 24.22 12.68
N LEU A 394 0.63 25.09 11.69
CA LEU A 394 -0.67 25.28 11.04
C LEU A 394 -0.82 24.40 9.80
N LEU A 395 0.29 23.90 9.25
CA LEU A 395 0.30 23.02 8.08
C LEU A 395 -0.31 21.66 8.42
N ILE A 396 -1.04 21.11 7.46
CA ILE A 396 -1.66 19.79 7.57
C ILE A 396 -0.66 18.72 7.11
N GLY A 397 -0.31 17.79 8.01
CA GLY A 397 0.36 16.50 7.76
C GLY A 397 1.83 16.54 7.32
N SER A 398 2.24 17.53 6.50
CA SER A 398 3.62 17.73 6.07
C SER A 398 4.16 19.01 6.67
N ARG A 399 5.38 18.97 7.19
CA ARG A 399 6.10 20.18 7.64
C ARG A 399 6.69 20.97 6.46
N ASP A 400 6.42 20.55 5.23
CA ASP A 400 6.87 21.23 4.03
C ASP A 400 6.03 22.50 3.78
N SER A 401 6.59 23.65 4.13
CA SER A 401 5.97 24.96 3.95
C SER A 401 5.77 25.33 2.48
N ALA A 402 6.41 24.62 1.54
CA ALA A 402 6.17 24.81 0.11
C ALA A 402 4.73 24.50 -0.29
N LEU A 403 4.02 23.59 0.41
CA LEU A 403 2.63 23.25 0.07
C LEU A 403 1.66 24.42 0.25
N ALA A 404 2.01 25.40 1.08
CA ALA A 404 1.21 26.61 1.26
C ALA A 404 1.54 27.72 0.24
N VAL A 405 2.57 27.51 -0.60
CA VAL A 405 2.87 28.41 -1.71
C VAL A 405 1.92 28.09 -2.89
N PRO A 406 1.32 29.11 -3.55
CA PRO A 406 0.44 28.90 -4.69
C PRO A 406 1.05 27.99 -5.76
N ARG A 407 0.25 27.06 -6.31
CA ARG A 407 0.70 26.12 -7.35
C ARG A 407 1.38 26.79 -8.55
N PRO A 408 0.87 27.91 -9.11
CA PRO A 408 1.54 28.58 -10.22
C PRO A 408 2.93 29.06 -9.84
N LEU A 409 3.10 29.63 -8.64
CA LEU A 409 4.38 30.11 -8.15
C LEU A 409 5.36 28.95 -7.91
N ARG A 410 4.90 27.83 -7.32
CA ARG A 410 5.73 26.62 -7.17
C ARG A 410 6.23 26.06 -8.50
N ARG A 411 5.36 26.03 -9.52
CA ARG A 411 5.73 25.60 -10.88
C ARG A 411 6.83 26.49 -11.45
N THR A 412 6.57 27.78 -11.45
CA THR A 412 7.49 28.85 -11.81
C THR A 412 8.86 28.67 -11.13
N GLN A 413 8.86 28.40 -9.83
CA GLN A 413 10.07 28.14 -9.04
C GLN A 413 10.83 26.90 -9.54
N ALA A 414 10.12 25.81 -9.83
CA ALA A 414 10.68 24.57 -10.34
C ALA A 414 11.38 24.74 -11.69
N GLU A 415 10.69 25.36 -12.64
CA GLU A 415 11.20 25.57 -13.99
C GLU A 415 12.51 26.36 -13.97
N ASN A 416 12.57 27.38 -13.13
CA ASN A 416 13.70 28.31 -13.12
C ASN A 416 14.89 27.74 -12.39
N TYR A 417 14.67 26.83 -11.45
CA TYR A 417 15.76 26.08 -10.86
C TYR A 417 16.41 25.12 -11.84
N ILE A 418 15.62 24.41 -12.64
CA ILE A 418 16.16 23.57 -13.72
C ILE A 418 17.04 24.43 -14.64
N LEU A 419 16.55 25.62 -15.03
CA LEU A 419 17.28 26.58 -15.86
C LEU A 419 18.51 27.18 -15.14
N ALA A 420 18.47 27.37 -13.82
CA ALA A 420 19.62 27.87 -13.06
C ALA A 420 20.70 26.80 -12.91
N LEU A 421 20.32 25.54 -12.68
CA LEU A 421 21.27 24.41 -12.59
C LEU A 421 22.08 24.23 -13.87
N SER A 422 21.47 24.43 -15.03
CA SER A 422 22.21 24.33 -16.30
C SER A 422 23.26 25.44 -16.45
N SER A 423 23.02 26.63 -15.89
CA SER A 423 23.99 27.73 -15.89
C SER A 423 25.19 27.50 -14.97
N LEU A 424 25.06 26.59 -14.00
CA LEU A 424 26.16 26.19 -13.10
C LEU A 424 27.04 25.08 -13.70
N HIS A 425 26.54 24.32 -14.68
CA HIS A 425 27.26 23.23 -15.32
C HIS A 425 27.77 23.68 -16.70
N SER A 426 28.96 24.27 -16.75
CA SER A 426 29.64 24.57 -18.01
C SER A 426 30.02 23.27 -18.73
N ALA A 427 29.20 22.85 -19.70
CA ALA A 427 29.54 21.75 -20.60
C ALA A 427 30.53 22.21 -21.68
N PRO A 428 31.49 21.37 -22.11
CA PRO A 428 32.20 21.62 -23.36
C PRO A 428 31.19 21.63 -24.52
N ALA A 429 31.29 22.62 -25.41
CA ALA A 429 30.42 22.72 -26.58
C ALA A 429 30.44 21.40 -27.36
N SER A 430 29.26 20.81 -27.54
CA SER A 430 29.11 19.57 -28.28
C SER A 430 29.60 19.74 -29.73
N ALA A 431 30.15 18.67 -30.33
CA ALA A 431 30.60 18.67 -31.73
C ALA A 431 29.45 18.84 -32.76
N PHE A 432 28.19 18.84 -32.30
CA PHE A 432 27.03 19.09 -33.13
C PHE A 432 26.90 20.58 -33.46
N SER A 433 26.60 20.87 -34.74
CA SER A 433 26.32 22.20 -35.26
C SER A 433 25.36 22.98 -34.36
N LYS A 434 25.75 24.20 -33.95
CA LYS A 434 24.92 25.15 -33.18
C LYS A 434 23.55 25.47 -33.81
N ASN A 435 23.31 25.07 -35.06
CA ASN A 435 22.12 25.44 -35.83
C ASN A 435 20.96 24.43 -35.75
N GLN A 436 21.11 23.27 -35.10
CA GLN A 436 20.01 22.32 -34.92
C GLN A 436 19.47 22.34 -33.48
N PRO A 437 18.18 22.69 -33.25
CA PRO A 437 17.58 22.69 -31.92
C PRO A 437 17.28 21.25 -31.50
N ILE A 438 18.31 20.56 -31.01
CA ILE A 438 18.24 19.17 -30.55
C ILE A 438 18.41 19.15 -29.03
N ALA A 439 17.58 18.37 -28.34
CA ALA A 439 17.80 18.03 -26.94
C ALA A 439 17.73 16.53 -26.75
N ALA A 440 18.40 16.01 -25.72
CA ALA A 440 18.36 14.61 -25.35
C ALA A 440 18.06 14.49 -23.85
N SER A 441 17.36 13.42 -23.46
CA SER A 441 17.11 13.08 -22.06
C SER A 441 17.33 11.60 -21.79
N ASP A 442 17.76 11.28 -20.58
CA ASP A 442 17.99 9.92 -20.09
C ASP A 442 17.71 9.84 -18.58
N ALA A 443 17.44 8.64 -18.06
CA ALA A 443 17.28 8.39 -16.64
C ALA A 443 17.85 7.04 -16.23
N SER A 444 18.29 6.95 -14.98
CA SER A 444 18.79 5.70 -14.42
C SER A 444 18.21 5.45 -13.03
N MET A 445 18.06 4.17 -12.68
CA MET A 445 17.59 3.73 -11.38
C MET A 445 18.48 2.61 -10.84
N LEU A 446 18.97 2.78 -9.62
CA LEU A 446 19.79 1.81 -8.92
C LEU A 446 19.16 1.47 -7.56
N PRO A 447 18.82 0.20 -7.26
CA PRO A 447 18.85 -1.00 -8.14
C PRO A 447 17.76 -1.05 -9.24
N SER A 448 17.93 -1.91 -10.25
CA SER A 448 17.06 -2.02 -11.44
C SER A 448 15.73 -2.77 -11.22
N PRO A 449 15.63 -3.79 -10.32
CA PRO A 449 14.36 -4.23 -9.76
C PRO A 449 14.33 -4.06 -8.25
N VAL A 450 13.40 -3.25 -7.74
CA VAL A 450 13.30 -2.93 -6.31
C VAL A 450 11.84 -3.00 -5.89
N SER A 451 11.57 -3.70 -4.78
CA SER A 451 10.26 -3.61 -4.13
C SER A 451 9.97 -2.14 -3.76
N PHE A 452 8.70 -1.73 -3.72
CA PHE A 452 8.31 -0.36 -3.34
C PHE A 452 8.92 0.11 -2.01
N LEU A 453 9.34 -0.84 -1.16
CA LEU A 453 9.86 -0.58 0.18
C LEU A 453 11.38 -0.42 0.27
N GLU A 454 12.15 -0.78 -0.76
CA GLU A 454 13.61 -0.71 -0.66
C GLU A 454 14.13 0.65 -1.16
N PRO A 455 15.23 1.14 -0.56
CA PRO A 455 15.84 2.39 -0.97
C PRO A 455 16.36 2.28 -2.39
N ARG A 456 16.15 3.34 -3.18
CA ARG A 456 16.63 3.43 -4.55
C ARG A 456 17.08 4.84 -4.87
N SER A 457 18.08 4.93 -5.73
CA SER A 457 18.57 6.18 -6.29
C SER A 457 18.04 6.30 -7.72
N ILE A 458 17.43 7.44 -8.04
CA ILE A 458 16.93 7.73 -9.39
C ILE A 458 17.59 9.01 -9.84
N THR A 459 18.28 8.93 -10.98
CA THR A 459 18.90 10.07 -11.64
C THR A 459 18.19 10.37 -12.93
N ALA A 460 18.13 11.65 -13.29
CA ALA A 460 17.66 12.11 -14.59
C ALA A 460 18.73 13.02 -15.19
N ALA A 461 18.86 13.03 -16.50
CA ALA A 461 19.77 13.92 -17.22
C ALA A 461 19.07 14.51 -18.44
N ALA A 462 19.46 15.74 -18.77
CA ALA A 462 19.07 16.39 -20.02
C ALA A 462 20.25 17.17 -20.59
N ALA A 463 20.39 17.13 -21.91
CA ALA A 463 21.46 17.81 -22.64
C ALA A 463 20.93 18.50 -23.89
N THR A 464 21.46 19.69 -24.16
CA THR A 464 21.35 20.44 -25.41
C THR A 464 22.77 20.78 -25.90
N PRO A 465 22.96 21.29 -27.13
CA PRO A 465 24.28 21.72 -27.60
C PRO A 465 24.99 22.75 -26.69
N GLU A 466 24.22 23.49 -25.88
CA GLU A 466 24.68 24.64 -25.09
C GLU A 466 24.60 24.41 -23.58
N SER A 467 23.94 23.35 -23.11
CA SER A 467 23.64 23.16 -21.69
C SER A 467 23.46 21.69 -21.34
N GLN A 468 23.90 21.31 -20.14
CA GLN A 468 23.62 19.99 -19.59
C GLN A 468 23.13 20.14 -18.14
N VAL A 469 22.28 19.23 -17.72
CA VAL A 469 21.80 19.18 -16.34
C VAL A 469 21.58 17.74 -15.93
N THR A 470 21.97 17.44 -14.68
CA THR A 470 21.74 16.13 -14.06
C THR A 470 21.04 16.35 -12.72
N PHE A 471 20.05 15.50 -12.44
CA PHE A 471 19.24 15.53 -11.23
C PHE A 471 19.38 14.22 -10.48
N LEU A 472 19.28 14.32 -9.15
CA LEU A 472 19.09 13.19 -8.26
C LEU A 472 17.78 13.39 -7.50
N LEU A 473 16.82 12.47 -7.65
CA LEU A 473 15.44 12.62 -7.14
C LEU A 473 15.33 12.22 -5.65
N ILE A 474 16.17 12.80 -4.79
CA ILE A 474 16.19 12.48 -3.34
C ILE A 474 14.83 12.78 -2.67
N HIS A 475 14.19 13.89 -3.05
CA HIS A 475 12.97 14.38 -2.40
C HIS A 475 11.73 13.52 -2.65
N HIS A 476 11.72 12.68 -3.68
CA HIS A 476 10.64 11.71 -3.90
C HIS A 476 10.78 10.46 -3.03
N GLY A 477 11.86 10.34 -2.26
CA GLY A 477 12.11 9.20 -1.38
C GLY A 477 12.05 7.87 -2.13
N THR A 478 11.58 6.84 -1.43
CA THR A 478 11.39 5.49 -1.98
C THR A 478 10.06 5.33 -2.72
N SER A 479 9.38 6.43 -3.07
CA SER A 479 8.17 6.40 -3.91
C SER A 479 8.45 6.69 -5.38
N ALA A 480 9.52 7.44 -5.71
CA ALA A 480 9.90 7.69 -7.10
C ALA A 480 10.22 6.39 -7.83
N SER A 481 10.02 6.35 -9.13
CA SER A 481 10.35 5.23 -10.01
C SER A 481 11.21 5.73 -11.16
N ILE A 482 11.81 4.83 -11.94
CA ILE A 482 12.55 5.20 -13.15
C ILE A 482 11.74 6.17 -14.03
N LEU A 483 10.42 5.98 -14.10
CA LEU A 483 9.50 6.84 -14.85
C LEU A 483 9.46 8.29 -14.34
N HIS A 484 9.68 8.52 -13.05
CA HIS A 484 9.85 9.89 -12.54
C HIS A 484 11.14 10.52 -13.08
N GLY A 485 12.22 9.73 -13.15
CA GLY A 485 13.49 10.17 -13.74
C GLY A 485 13.34 10.50 -15.22
N GLU A 486 12.74 9.59 -16.00
CA GLU A 486 12.52 9.75 -17.44
C GLU A 486 11.76 11.04 -17.76
N LEU A 487 10.62 11.25 -17.09
CA LEU A 487 9.78 12.41 -17.34
C LEU A 487 10.44 13.71 -16.87
N LEU A 488 11.17 13.70 -15.75
CA LEU A 488 11.91 14.88 -15.31
C LEU A 488 13.03 15.22 -16.29
N GLY A 489 13.70 14.22 -16.86
CA GLY A 489 14.68 14.40 -17.93
C GLY A 489 14.06 15.06 -19.16
N ILE A 490 12.91 14.57 -19.62
CA ILE A 490 12.18 15.15 -20.76
C ILE A 490 11.75 16.59 -20.45
N ILE A 491 11.20 16.85 -19.27
CA ILE A 491 10.80 18.20 -18.83
C ILE A 491 11.99 19.16 -18.84
N ALA A 492 13.13 18.72 -18.33
CA ALA A 492 14.34 19.53 -18.33
C ALA A 492 14.85 19.79 -19.75
N ALA A 493 14.85 18.79 -20.63
CA ALA A 493 15.20 18.95 -22.03
C ALA A 493 14.29 19.99 -22.73
N VAL A 494 12.98 19.90 -22.54
CA VAL A 494 12.00 20.88 -23.08
C VAL A 494 12.28 22.29 -22.57
N LEU A 495 12.49 22.47 -21.26
CA LEU A 495 12.76 23.77 -20.66
C LEU A 495 14.05 24.40 -21.19
N LEU A 496 15.13 23.62 -21.30
CA LEU A 496 16.40 24.10 -21.85
C LEU A 496 16.27 24.52 -23.31
N SER A 497 15.49 23.76 -24.09
CA SER A 497 15.24 24.09 -25.49
C SER A 497 14.40 25.34 -25.68
N ILE A 498 13.34 25.53 -24.89
CA ILE A 498 12.52 26.75 -24.89
C ILE A 498 13.40 27.97 -24.56
N ARG A 499 14.34 27.83 -23.62
CA ARG A 499 15.26 28.92 -23.27
C ARG A 499 16.27 29.23 -24.38
N ALA A 500 16.83 28.20 -25.00
CA ALA A 500 17.85 28.36 -26.04
C ALA A 500 17.27 28.91 -27.35
N ASN A 501 16.07 28.46 -27.74
CA ASN A 501 15.43 28.84 -29.00
C ASN A 501 13.89 28.94 -28.83
N PRO A 502 13.35 30.06 -28.32
CA PRO A 502 11.92 30.20 -28.07
C PRO A 502 11.04 30.14 -29.33
N ASP A 503 11.58 30.53 -30.49
CA ASP A 503 10.83 30.65 -31.75
C ASP A 503 10.95 29.44 -32.68
N LYS A 504 11.71 28.40 -32.31
CA LYS A 504 11.93 27.22 -33.16
C LYS A 504 11.47 25.94 -32.47
N PRO A 505 10.74 25.06 -33.18
CA PRO A 505 10.42 23.74 -32.64
C PRO A 505 11.72 22.97 -32.40
N CYS A 506 11.84 22.41 -31.19
CA CYS A 506 12.97 21.57 -30.81
C CYS A 506 12.58 20.10 -30.86
N THR A 507 13.48 19.27 -31.38
CA THR A 507 13.34 17.81 -31.31
C THR A 507 14.01 17.28 -30.06
N VAL A 508 13.22 16.67 -29.17
CA VAL A 508 13.73 15.98 -27.96
C VAL A 508 13.88 14.50 -28.26
N PHE A 509 15.10 13.97 -28.12
CA PHE A 509 15.40 12.55 -28.22
C PHE A 509 15.38 11.89 -26.84
N THR A 510 14.62 10.82 -26.72
CA THR A 510 14.56 9.95 -25.54
C THR A 510 14.39 8.52 -26.03
N ASP A 511 15.04 7.57 -25.36
CA ASP A 511 14.86 6.15 -25.60
C ASP A 511 13.64 5.57 -24.86
N HIS A 512 13.00 6.37 -24.00
CA HIS A 512 11.81 6.00 -23.25
C HIS A 512 10.54 6.00 -24.12
N LYS A 513 10.39 4.93 -24.92
CA LYS A 513 9.29 4.73 -25.88
C LYS A 513 7.88 4.92 -25.30
N ASN A 514 7.66 4.54 -24.05
CA ASN A 514 6.34 4.67 -23.41
C ASN A 514 5.92 6.13 -23.24
N ALA A 515 6.83 7.03 -22.85
CA ALA A 515 6.50 8.45 -22.77
C ALA A 515 6.24 9.03 -24.16
N VAL A 516 7.02 8.64 -25.17
CA VAL A 516 6.82 9.09 -26.56
C VAL A 516 5.43 8.68 -27.06
N HIS A 517 5.04 7.42 -26.91
CA HIS A 517 3.71 6.95 -27.30
C HIS A 517 2.60 7.70 -26.55
N LEU A 518 2.69 7.81 -25.23
CA LEU A 518 1.70 8.51 -24.42
C LEU A 518 1.56 10.00 -24.77
N ILE A 519 2.67 10.68 -25.09
CA ILE A 519 2.65 12.10 -25.48
C ILE A 519 2.03 12.24 -26.89
N MET A 520 2.42 11.38 -27.84
CA MET A 520 1.91 11.41 -29.21
C MET A 520 0.42 11.08 -29.31
N ASP A 521 -0.07 10.17 -28.47
CA ASP A 521 -1.49 9.80 -28.41
C ASP A 521 -2.37 10.91 -27.80
N VAL A 522 -1.78 11.84 -27.03
CA VAL A 522 -2.50 12.87 -26.24
C VAL A 522 -2.40 14.27 -26.85
N LEU A 523 -1.41 14.53 -27.71
CA LEU A 523 -1.29 15.78 -28.48
C LEU A 523 -2.57 16.22 -29.23
N PRO A 524 -3.53 15.34 -29.62
CA PRO A 524 -4.79 15.76 -30.23
C PRO A 524 -5.93 16.17 -29.26
N GLY A 525 -5.82 16.05 -27.92
CA GLY A 525 -6.99 16.29 -27.05
C GLY A 525 -6.82 16.13 -25.53
N ALA A 526 -7.94 15.98 -24.83
CA ALA A 526 -8.02 15.92 -23.36
C ALA A 526 -7.29 14.70 -22.76
N LEU A 527 -6.76 14.88 -21.54
CA LEU A 527 -6.03 13.85 -20.80
C LEU A 527 -6.89 12.57 -20.60
N PRO A 528 -6.47 11.39 -21.09
CA PRO A 528 -7.21 10.15 -20.94
C PRO A 528 -7.36 9.72 -19.47
N HIS A 529 -8.50 9.11 -19.11
CA HIS A 529 -8.71 8.50 -17.77
C HIS A 529 -7.60 7.52 -17.36
N ILE A 530 -6.91 6.93 -18.33
CA ILE A 530 -5.79 5.99 -18.15
C ILE A 530 -4.61 6.64 -17.37
N TRP A 531 -4.45 7.96 -17.43
CA TRP A 531 -3.36 8.67 -16.76
C TRP A 531 -3.49 8.71 -15.24
N ASN A 532 -4.69 8.53 -14.68
CA ASN A 532 -4.89 8.48 -13.23
C ASN A 532 -4.21 7.27 -12.57
N ALA A 533 -3.94 6.21 -13.33
CA ALA A 533 -3.26 5.01 -12.86
C ALA A 533 -1.75 5.00 -13.15
N GLN A 534 -1.24 5.98 -13.93
CA GLN A 534 0.15 5.99 -14.33
C GLN A 534 1.07 6.49 -13.20
N PRO A 535 2.25 5.88 -13.01
CA PRO A 535 3.32 6.44 -12.18
C PRO A 535 3.78 7.80 -12.73
N ALA A 536 4.22 8.68 -11.82
CA ALA A 536 4.70 10.03 -12.15
C ALA A 536 3.67 10.91 -12.90
N ARG A 537 2.38 10.69 -12.67
CA ARG A 537 1.28 11.46 -13.30
C ARG A 537 1.39 12.97 -13.09
N SER A 538 1.97 13.43 -11.97
CA SER A 538 2.22 14.87 -11.74
C SER A 538 3.18 15.44 -12.78
N LEU A 539 4.26 14.73 -13.11
CA LEU A 539 5.24 15.13 -14.11
C LEU A 539 4.65 15.10 -15.53
N TYR A 540 3.81 14.11 -15.82
CA TYR A 540 3.05 14.06 -17.06
C TYR A 540 2.13 15.29 -17.24
N ARG A 541 1.40 15.69 -16.19
CA ARG A 541 0.58 16.93 -16.20
C ARG A 541 1.44 18.19 -16.36
N TRP A 542 2.61 18.22 -15.73
CA TRP A 542 3.56 19.33 -15.88
C TRP A 542 4.08 19.43 -17.31
N LEU A 543 4.55 18.32 -17.87
CA LEU A 543 5.03 18.24 -19.26
C LEU A 543 3.96 18.68 -20.24
N PHE A 544 2.72 18.19 -20.08
CA PHE A 544 1.59 18.64 -20.89
C PHE A 544 1.39 20.16 -20.77
N SER A 545 1.44 20.70 -19.56
CA SER A 545 1.29 22.14 -19.37
C SER A 545 2.45 22.97 -19.93
N LEU A 546 3.67 22.42 -19.99
CA LEU A 546 4.82 23.07 -20.64
C LEU A 546 4.67 23.10 -22.16
N LEU A 547 4.16 22.02 -22.74
CA LEU A 547 3.84 21.97 -24.17
C LEU A 547 2.73 22.97 -24.56
N HIS A 548 1.97 23.49 -23.59
CA HIS A 548 0.85 24.41 -23.79
C HIS A 548 1.02 25.81 -23.16
N SER A 549 2.15 26.15 -22.50
CA SER A 549 2.32 27.45 -21.80
C SER A 549 3.78 27.87 -21.59
N THR A 550 4.04 29.19 -21.53
CA THR A 550 5.36 29.82 -21.36
C THR A 550 5.57 30.55 -20.01
N ALA A 551 6.73 30.26 -19.36
CA ALA A 551 7.60 31.06 -18.46
C ALA A 551 7.28 31.39 -16.97
N GLY A 552 8.22 31.02 -16.05
CA GLY A 552 9.14 31.96 -15.32
C GLY A 552 9.07 32.15 -13.77
N VAL A 553 10.27 32.21 -13.10
CA VAL A 553 10.92 32.54 -11.76
C VAL A 553 11.17 31.55 -10.53
N LEU A 554 12.46 31.44 -10.12
CA LEU A 554 13.30 30.61 -9.18
C LEU A 554 12.85 30.06 -7.77
N ALA A 555 13.16 28.77 -7.44
CA ALA A 555 13.53 28.21 -6.09
C ALA A 555 13.99 26.69 -6.19
N PRO A 556 14.67 26.06 -5.19
CA PRO A 556 15.43 24.79 -5.31
C PRO A 556 14.63 23.55 -5.80
N ALA A 557 15.28 22.54 -6.41
CA ALA A 557 14.69 21.38 -7.13
C ALA A 557 13.36 20.84 -6.55
N PRO A 558 12.19 21.23 -7.08
CA PRO A 558 10.94 20.90 -6.40
C PRO A 558 10.45 19.50 -6.74
N LEU A 559 9.88 18.82 -5.75
CA LEU A 559 8.78 17.89 -6.02
C LEU A 559 7.69 18.64 -6.80
N ALA A 560 7.16 18.05 -7.88
CA ALA A 560 6.10 18.63 -8.70
C ALA A 560 4.71 18.61 -8.00
N THR A 561 4.68 18.97 -6.72
CA THR A 561 3.47 19.08 -5.89
C THR A 561 2.42 20.02 -6.46
N PHE A 562 2.83 20.96 -7.34
CA PHE A 562 1.93 21.84 -8.08
C PHE A 562 1.10 21.14 -9.16
N ALA A 563 1.51 19.95 -9.59
CA ALA A 563 0.82 19.14 -10.60
C ALA A 563 0.24 17.83 -10.03
N MET A 564 0.43 17.59 -8.72
CA MET A 564 -0.20 16.47 -8.01
C MET A 564 -1.71 16.65 -7.89
N ASP A 565 -2.38 15.55 -7.52
CA ASP A 565 -3.79 15.59 -7.09
C ASP A 565 -3.96 16.46 -5.84
N ASP A 566 -5.14 17.06 -5.69
CA ASP A 566 -5.49 17.95 -4.57
C ASP A 566 -5.27 17.28 -3.22
N TYR A 567 -5.53 15.97 -3.12
CA TYR A 567 -5.24 15.15 -1.96
C TYR A 567 -4.37 13.96 -2.35
N THR A 568 -3.18 13.84 -1.77
CA THR A 568 -2.23 12.76 -2.08
C THR A 568 -1.77 12.06 -0.81
N VAL A 569 -1.63 10.74 -0.88
CA VAL A 569 -1.10 9.95 0.25
C VAL A 569 0.37 10.29 0.46
N PHE A 570 0.76 10.50 1.71
CA PHE A 570 2.11 10.80 2.13
C PHE A 570 2.51 9.88 3.28
N ALA A 571 3.74 9.39 3.25
CA ALA A 571 4.33 8.66 4.37
C ALA A 571 5.73 9.22 4.65
N SER A 572 6.07 9.48 5.91
CA SER A 572 7.32 10.14 6.30
C SER A 572 8.57 9.48 5.73
N ASN A 573 8.55 8.15 5.59
CA ASN A 573 9.70 7.36 5.12
C ASN A 573 9.71 7.16 3.60
N PHE A 574 8.62 7.49 2.89
CA PHE A 574 8.44 7.19 1.46
C PHE A 574 8.21 8.43 0.60
N GLY A 575 7.75 9.54 1.19
CA GLY A 575 7.29 10.72 0.46
C GLY A 575 5.85 10.59 -0.02
N PHE A 576 5.52 11.30 -1.10
CA PHE A 576 4.19 11.28 -1.73
C PHE A 576 3.99 10.03 -2.59
N ILE A 577 2.92 9.27 -2.34
CA ILE A 577 2.57 8.07 -3.08
C ILE A 577 1.61 8.44 -4.22
N GLU A 578 2.18 8.70 -5.41
CA GLU A 578 1.40 9.13 -6.58
C GLU A 578 0.74 7.99 -7.34
N CYS A 579 1.20 6.75 -7.17
CA CYS A 579 0.77 5.61 -7.97
C CYS A 579 0.82 4.30 -7.19
N ASN A 580 0.18 3.26 -7.73
CA ASN A 580 0.16 1.92 -7.15
C ASN A 580 -0.27 1.91 -5.68
N LEU A 581 -1.15 2.84 -5.27
CA LEU A 581 -1.55 2.99 -3.87
C LEU A 581 -2.09 1.68 -3.29
N SER A 582 -2.84 0.91 -4.08
CA SER A 582 -3.31 -0.41 -3.66
C SER A 582 -2.17 -1.34 -3.29
N SER A 583 -1.16 -1.47 -4.17
CA SER A 583 0.02 -2.29 -3.93
C SER A 583 0.85 -1.76 -2.76
N PHE A 584 0.96 -0.44 -2.59
CA PHE A 584 1.63 0.18 -1.46
C PHE A 584 0.95 -0.17 -0.14
N VAL A 585 -0.38 0.02 -0.03
CA VAL A 585 -1.16 -0.31 1.18
C VAL A 585 -1.04 -1.80 1.50
N ILE A 586 -1.23 -2.67 0.50
CA ILE A 586 -1.10 -4.13 0.68
C ILE A 586 0.29 -4.50 1.19
N SER A 587 1.35 -3.97 0.57
CA SER A 587 2.74 -4.25 0.95
C SER A 587 3.05 -3.76 2.37
N ARG A 588 2.62 -2.54 2.74
CA ARG A 588 2.78 -2.02 4.10
C ARG A 588 2.06 -2.87 5.13
N LEU A 589 0.84 -3.32 4.84
CA LEU A 589 0.09 -4.23 5.72
C LEU A 589 0.76 -5.61 5.83
N GLN A 590 1.33 -6.13 4.74
CA GLN A 590 2.08 -7.40 4.78
C GLN A 590 3.32 -7.30 5.67
N HIS A 591 4.07 -6.20 5.58
CA HIS A 591 5.24 -5.97 6.42
C HIS A 591 4.87 -5.69 7.87
N ALA A 592 3.82 -4.91 8.14
CA ALA A 592 3.30 -4.69 9.49
C ALA A 592 2.90 -6.03 10.13
N TYR A 593 2.17 -6.87 9.39
CA TYR A 593 1.76 -8.19 9.84
C TYR A 593 2.93 -9.15 10.06
N ALA A 594 3.91 -9.19 9.15
CA ALA A 594 5.10 -10.04 9.29
C ALA A 594 6.03 -9.60 10.43
N SER A 595 5.98 -8.32 10.83
CA SER A 595 6.76 -7.78 11.94
C SER A 595 6.06 -7.94 13.30
N ASP A 596 4.78 -8.34 13.32
CA ASP A 596 4.01 -8.50 14.54
C ASP A 596 4.57 -9.65 15.39
N VAL A 597 4.88 -9.36 16.65
CA VAL A 597 5.45 -10.33 17.61
C VAL A 597 4.48 -11.48 17.87
N SER A 598 3.17 -11.25 17.76
CA SER A 598 2.15 -12.29 17.87
C SER A 598 2.15 -13.25 16.67
N PHE A 599 2.57 -12.78 15.50
CA PHE A 599 2.69 -13.56 14.29
C PHE A 599 4.08 -14.23 14.20
N ARG A 600 4.26 -15.33 14.94
CA ARG A 600 5.41 -16.23 14.78
C ARG A 600 4.93 -17.66 14.54
N PRO A 601 4.84 -18.10 13.26
CA PRO A 601 4.42 -19.46 12.89
C PRO A 601 5.29 -20.54 13.56
N ALA A 602 6.55 -20.20 13.86
CA ALA A 602 7.41 -20.93 14.77
C ALA A 602 7.85 -19.99 15.89
N LYS A 603 7.34 -20.18 17.11
CA LYS A 603 7.78 -19.46 18.32
C LYS A 603 9.30 -19.57 18.59
N ALA A 604 10.04 -20.37 17.82
CA ALA A 604 11.46 -20.65 17.97
C ALA A 604 12.39 -20.01 16.90
N LEU A 605 11.86 -19.45 15.79
CA LEU A 605 12.71 -18.99 14.67
C LEU A 605 12.81 -17.47 14.62
N THR A 606 14.03 -16.94 14.68
CA THR A 606 14.32 -15.53 14.43
C THR A 606 14.80 -15.37 12.99
N LEU A 607 13.88 -15.04 12.06
CA LEU A 607 14.18 -14.94 10.61
C LEU A 607 15.36 -14.00 10.29
N ALA A 608 15.62 -12.99 11.12
CA ALA A 608 16.72 -12.05 10.94
C ALA A 608 18.13 -12.69 11.00
N LEU A 609 18.25 -13.90 11.58
CA LEU A 609 19.50 -14.67 11.72
C LEU A 609 19.81 -15.56 10.52
N TYR A 610 18.89 -15.69 9.55
CA TYR A 610 19.02 -16.60 8.41
C TYR A 610 19.28 -15.82 7.12
N ASP A 611 19.57 -16.57 6.04
CA ASP A 611 19.84 -15.98 4.73
C ASP A 611 18.70 -15.06 4.25
N ARG A 612 19.09 -13.89 3.71
CA ARG A 612 18.18 -12.84 3.26
C ARG A 612 18.03 -12.76 1.75
N HIS A 613 18.65 -13.65 0.98
CA HIS A 613 18.44 -13.67 -0.46
C HIS A 613 16.98 -13.97 -0.75
N LEU A 614 16.44 -13.33 -1.79
CA LEU A 614 15.08 -13.59 -2.23
C LEU A 614 14.93 -15.06 -2.57
N LEU A 615 13.90 -15.69 -2.00
CA LEU A 615 13.55 -17.05 -2.37
C LEU A 615 13.27 -17.09 -3.89
N PRO A 616 13.76 -18.11 -4.60
CA PRO A 616 13.55 -18.19 -6.04
C PRO A 616 12.06 -18.15 -6.38
N ASP A 617 11.70 -17.53 -7.52
CA ASP A 617 10.31 -17.51 -7.98
C ASP A 617 9.78 -18.92 -8.30
N PHE A 618 10.68 -19.87 -8.57
CA PHE A 618 10.40 -21.17 -9.22
C PHE A 618 9.82 -22.32 -8.36
N PRO A 619 10.17 -22.53 -7.08
CA PRO A 619 9.86 -23.77 -6.36
C PRO A 619 8.39 -23.87 -5.98
N TYR A 620 7.67 -22.75 -5.89
CA TYR A 620 6.23 -22.72 -5.61
C TYR A 620 5.42 -22.19 -6.78
N THR A 621 5.94 -22.14 -8.01
CA THR A 621 5.20 -21.61 -9.17
C THR A 621 5.06 -22.61 -10.33
N ARG A 622 5.86 -23.70 -10.35
CA ARG A 622 5.77 -24.78 -11.36
C ARG A 622 5.48 -26.16 -10.74
N ALA A 623 4.89 -27.05 -11.53
CA ALA A 623 4.10 -28.23 -11.10
C ALA A 623 4.81 -29.33 -10.28
N SER A 624 6.14 -29.36 -10.16
CA SER A 624 6.87 -30.52 -9.58
C SER A 624 6.92 -30.61 -8.03
N SER A 625 6.29 -29.69 -7.29
CA SER A 625 6.55 -29.48 -5.84
C SER A 625 5.31 -29.21 -4.98
N SER A 626 4.10 -29.45 -5.48
CA SER A 626 2.85 -29.14 -4.75
C SER A 626 2.76 -29.77 -3.36
N TYR A 627 3.18 -31.03 -3.26
CA TYR A 627 3.22 -31.75 -1.99
C TYR A 627 4.28 -31.16 -1.05
N SER A 628 5.50 -30.90 -1.53
CA SER A 628 6.56 -30.28 -0.72
C SER A 628 6.18 -28.89 -0.21
N ALA A 629 5.54 -28.08 -1.05
CA ALA A 629 5.02 -26.77 -0.65
C ALA A 629 3.95 -26.88 0.45
N ALA A 630 3.04 -27.85 0.33
CA ALA A 630 2.08 -28.14 1.38
C ALA A 630 2.78 -28.59 2.67
N VAL A 631 3.73 -29.53 2.59
CA VAL A 631 4.52 -29.98 3.75
C VAL A 631 5.18 -28.81 4.47
N GLN A 632 5.75 -27.88 3.72
CA GLN A 632 6.38 -26.69 4.29
C GLN A 632 5.39 -25.70 4.89
N LEU A 633 4.20 -25.52 4.30
CA LEU A 633 3.10 -24.73 4.88
C LEU A 633 2.72 -25.28 6.25
N TYR A 634 2.56 -26.61 6.36
CA TYR A 634 2.26 -27.28 7.62
C TYR A 634 3.45 -27.25 8.59
N ALA A 635 4.69 -27.39 8.11
CA ALA A 635 5.88 -27.31 8.95
C ALA A 635 6.02 -25.91 9.58
N ARG A 636 5.91 -24.86 8.75
CA ARG A 636 5.99 -23.46 9.18
C ARG A 636 4.87 -23.08 10.13
N SER A 637 3.66 -23.61 9.96
CA SER A 637 2.56 -23.39 10.91
C SER A 637 2.64 -24.24 12.18
N SER A 638 3.66 -25.11 12.32
CA SER A 638 3.80 -26.07 13.42
C SER A 638 2.63 -27.05 13.51
N GLN A 639 2.20 -27.56 12.34
CA GLN A 639 1.00 -28.39 12.17
C GLN A 639 1.23 -29.64 11.32
N LEU A 640 2.46 -30.15 11.26
CA LEU A 640 2.66 -31.49 10.74
C LEU A 640 2.11 -32.52 11.75
N ASP A 641 1.49 -33.56 11.20
CA ASP A 641 0.85 -34.67 11.93
C ASP A 641 1.89 -35.64 12.50
N THR A 642 2.73 -35.16 13.41
CA THR A 642 3.72 -35.97 14.12
C THR A 642 3.15 -36.51 15.42
N ALA A 643 3.71 -37.61 15.96
CA ALA A 643 3.26 -38.18 17.24
C ALA A 643 3.27 -37.15 18.37
N GLN A 644 4.29 -36.28 18.43
CA GLN A 644 4.36 -35.21 19.42
C GLN A 644 3.20 -34.21 19.29
N VAL A 645 2.82 -33.84 18.07
CA VAL A 645 1.70 -32.89 17.84
C VAL A 645 0.37 -33.55 18.18
N ARG A 646 0.17 -34.81 17.79
CA ARG A 646 -1.04 -35.58 18.14
C ARG A 646 -1.17 -35.77 19.65
N HIS A 647 -0.08 -36.18 20.31
CA HIS A 647 -0.04 -36.31 21.76
C HIS A 647 -0.44 -35.02 22.46
N ARG A 648 0.10 -33.86 22.05
CA ARG A 648 -0.23 -32.56 22.63
C ARG A 648 -1.67 -32.11 22.40
N ARG A 649 -2.31 -32.56 21.32
CA ARG A 649 -3.66 -32.09 20.93
C ARG A 649 -4.78 -33.03 21.38
N PHE A 650 -4.55 -34.33 21.32
CA PHE A 650 -5.58 -35.35 21.52
C PHE A 650 -5.20 -36.40 22.57
N HIS A 651 -3.94 -36.48 22.98
CA HIS A 651 -3.43 -37.52 23.88
C HIS A 651 -3.69 -38.96 23.38
N ASP A 652 -3.93 -39.15 22.08
CA ASP A 652 -4.34 -40.41 21.45
C ASP A 652 -3.16 -41.28 20.99
N THR A 653 -1.95 -40.72 20.98
CA THR A 653 -0.71 -41.40 20.59
C THR A 653 0.39 -40.98 21.55
N PRO A 654 1.31 -41.86 21.95
CA PRO A 654 2.48 -41.47 22.70
C PRO A 654 3.36 -40.49 21.89
N PRO A 655 4.12 -39.59 22.54
CA PRO A 655 4.91 -38.58 21.84
C PRO A 655 6.19 -39.14 21.19
N TRP A 656 6.48 -40.44 21.36
CA TRP A 656 7.69 -41.11 20.92
C TRP A 656 7.72 -41.38 19.41
N CYS A 657 8.91 -41.55 18.86
CA CYS A 657 9.11 -41.89 17.45
C CYS A 657 8.48 -43.24 17.07
N HIS A 658 7.65 -43.26 16.02
CA HIS A 658 7.01 -44.47 15.49
C HIS A 658 8.02 -45.49 14.93
N PHE A 659 9.25 -45.06 14.63
CA PHE A 659 10.29 -45.90 14.04
C PHE A 659 11.29 -46.46 15.07
N GLY A 660 10.94 -46.44 16.35
CA GLY A 660 11.71 -47.08 17.42
C GLY A 660 12.85 -46.23 18.00
N CYS A 661 13.01 -44.97 17.59
CA CYS A 661 14.02 -44.09 18.18
C CYS A 661 13.70 -43.73 19.64
N ASP A 662 14.74 -43.50 20.44
CA ASP A 662 14.63 -42.97 21.80
C ASP A 662 14.57 -41.44 21.80
N ALA A 663 13.57 -40.89 21.13
CA ALA A 663 13.37 -39.45 21.02
C ALA A 663 11.89 -39.13 20.78
N PHE A 664 11.46 -37.93 21.16
CA PHE A 664 10.15 -37.42 20.78
C PHE A 664 10.06 -37.23 19.26
N GLU A 665 8.93 -37.62 18.70
CA GLU A 665 8.63 -37.45 17.29
C GLU A 665 8.25 -36.00 16.96
N SER A 666 9.24 -35.12 17.08
CA SER A 666 9.14 -33.74 16.61
C SER A 666 9.39 -33.65 15.10
N MET A 667 8.98 -32.54 14.48
CA MET A 667 9.33 -32.25 13.08
C MET A 667 10.85 -32.30 12.87
N HIS A 668 11.61 -31.70 13.80
CA HIS A 668 13.07 -31.73 13.78
C HIS A 668 13.62 -33.14 13.78
N HIS A 669 13.09 -34.00 14.66
CA HIS A 669 13.50 -35.40 14.72
C HIS A 669 13.24 -36.11 13.39
N ILE A 670 12.04 -36.01 12.82
CA ILE A 670 11.69 -36.67 11.56
C ILE A 670 12.62 -36.22 10.43
N PHE A 671 12.79 -34.91 10.26
CA PHE A 671 13.52 -34.36 9.11
C PHE A 671 15.04 -34.48 9.27
N ALA A 672 15.61 -34.17 10.43
CA ALA A 672 17.05 -34.04 10.62
C ALA A 672 17.71 -35.26 11.28
N LEU A 673 17.04 -35.91 12.24
CA LEU A 673 17.72 -36.87 13.14
C LEU A 673 17.36 -38.34 12.91
N CYS A 674 16.11 -38.64 12.56
CA CYS A 674 15.56 -39.99 12.58
C CYS A 674 16.34 -40.94 11.65
N PRO A 675 16.97 -42.02 12.15
CA PRO A 675 17.75 -42.95 11.35
C PRO A 675 16.97 -43.59 10.21
N ALA A 676 15.65 -43.77 10.38
CA ALA A 676 14.77 -44.36 9.36
C ALA A 676 14.78 -43.61 8.01
N PHE A 677 15.13 -42.32 8.02
CA PHE A 677 15.21 -41.46 6.83
C PHE A 677 16.64 -41.04 6.46
N MET A 678 17.66 -41.63 7.11
CA MET A 678 19.06 -41.27 6.89
C MET A 678 19.52 -41.53 5.45
N ALA A 679 19.10 -42.64 4.85
CA ALA A 679 19.44 -42.98 3.47
C ALA A 679 18.92 -41.92 2.47
N ILE A 680 17.70 -41.43 2.68
CA ILE A 680 17.09 -40.37 1.84
C ILE A 680 17.89 -39.07 2.00
N ARG A 681 18.24 -38.68 3.24
CA ARG A 681 19.07 -37.50 3.50
C ARG A 681 20.43 -37.59 2.80
N ARG A 682 21.12 -38.73 2.93
CA ARG A 682 22.44 -38.95 2.31
C ARG A 682 22.37 -38.83 0.79
N ALA A 683 21.38 -39.46 0.15
CA ALA A 683 21.21 -39.39 -1.30
C ALA A 683 20.99 -37.95 -1.80
N HIS A 684 20.14 -37.18 -1.12
CA HIS A 684 19.92 -35.77 -1.46
C HIS A 684 21.14 -34.88 -1.15
N ASN A 685 21.90 -35.19 -0.09
CA ASN A 685 23.11 -34.46 0.27
C ASN A 685 24.23 -34.66 -0.76
N MET A 686 24.41 -35.90 -1.25
CA MET A 686 25.37 -36.18 -2.33
C MET A 686 25.06 -35.36 -3.58
N GLN A 687 23.80 -35.38 -4.04
CA GLN A 687 23.37 -34.59 -5.19
C GLN A 687 23.58 -33.08 -4.99
N LEU A 688 23.31 -32.57 -3.78
CA LEU A 688 23.54 -31.17 -3.45
C LEU A 688 25.04 -30.80 -3.52
N CYS A 689 25.91 -31.68 -3.04
CA CYS A 689 27.35 -31.47 -3.10
C CYS A 689 27.84 -31.43 -4.55
N ASP A 690 27.41 -32.39 -5.38
CA ASP A 690 27.76 -32.45 -6.81
C ASP A 690 27.35 -31.16 -7.54
N GLU A 691 26.13 -30.69 -7.30
CA GLU A 691 25.61 -29.45 -7.93
C GLU A 691 26.30 -28.20 -7.41
N THR A 692 26.59 -28.13 -6.10
CA THR A 692 27.31 -27.00 -5.50
C THR A 692 28.71 -26.89 -6.09
N SER A 693 29.43 -28.01 -6.15
CA SER A 693 30.75 -28.10 -6.78
C SER A 693 30.71 -27.72 -8.26
N SER A 694 29.71 -28.19 -9.02
CA SER A 694 29.55 -27.84 -10.44
C SER A 694 29.23 -26.35 -10.66
N LEU A 695 28.45 -25.72 -9.77
CA LEU A 695 28.14 -24.29 -9.88
C LEU A 695 29.37 -23.41 -9.64
N LEU A 696 30.28 -23.84 -8.75
CA LEU A 696 31.49 -23.13 -8.33
C LEU A 696 32.69 -23.37 -9.26
N GLU A 697 32.68 -24.46 -10.04
CA GLU A 697 33.76 -24.82 -10.95
C GLU A 697 34.12 -23.69 -11.93
N GLY A 698 35.39 -23.29 -11.93
CA GLY A 698 35.94 -22.24 -12.79
C GLY A 698 35.48 -20.80 -12.48
N LYS A 699 34.69 -20.58 -11.41
CA LYS A 699 34.11 -19.26 -11.07
C LYS A 699 34.57 -18.67 -9.74
N THR A 700 35.24 -19.46 -8.89
CA THR A 700 35.71 -19.05 -7.57
C THR A 700 37.10 -19.62 -7.28
N THR A 701 37.77 -19.12 -6.23
CA THR A 701 39.02 -19.70 -5.72
C THR A 701 38.76 -21.03 -5.01
N ASP A 702 39.79 -21.87 -4.91
CA ASP A 702 39.71 -23.18 -4.23
C ASP A 702 39.32 -23.04 -2.75
N SER A 703 39.82 -22.01 -2.06
CA SER A 703 39.47 -21.73 -0.66
C SER A 703 37.98 -21.45 -0.44
N ILE A 704 37.37 -20.69 -1.35
CA ILE A 704 35.94 -20.37 -1.32
C ILE A 704 35.13 -21.61 -1.65
N ARG A 705 35.57 -22.39 -2.64
CA ARG A 705 34.94 -23.64 -3.05
C ARG A 705 34.88 -24.63 -1.89
N GLU A 706 35.99 -24.85 -1.20
CA GLU A 706 36.04 -25.74 -0.03
C GLU A 706 35.05 -25.33 1.07
N VAL A 707 34.92 -24.03 1.33
CA VAL A 707 33.99 -23.52 2.37
C VAL A 707 32.54 -23.82 1.98
N PHE A 708 32.15 -23.60 0.73
CA PHE A 708 30.80 -23.94 0.25
C PHE A 708 30.55 -25.43 0.17
N ASP A 709 31.53 -26.24 -0.24
CA ASP A 709 31.40 -27.71 -0.25
C ASP A 709 31.22 -28.25 1.18
N ARG A 710 31.99 -27.73 2.16
CA ARG A 710 31.81 -28.07 3.59
C ARG A 710 30.42 -27.67 4.09
N ALA A 711 29.94 -26.49 3.72
CA ALA A 711 28.61 -26.02 4.11
C ALA A 711 27.50 -26.86 3.46
N ALA A 712 27.63 -27.24 2.19
CA ALA A 712 26.69 -28.13 1.49
C ALA A 712 26.60 -29.51 2.15
N GLN A 713 27.74 -30.11 2.51
CA GLN A 713 27.81 -31.39 3.23
C GLN A 713 27.02 -31.34 4.56
N ARG A 714 27.04 -30.19 5.25
CA ARG A 714 26.45 -30.01 6.59
C ARG A 714 25.03 -29.43 6.56
N LEU A 715 24.49 -29.08 5.39
CA LEU A 715 23.20 -28.38 5.27
C LEU A 715 22.03 -29.14 5.94
N PHE A 716 22.00 -30.47 5.80
CA PHE A 716 20.92 -31.31 6.32
C PHE A 716 21.18 -31.93 7.70
N SER A 717 22.18 -31.43 8.43
CA SER A 717 22.55 -31.86 9.78
C SER A 717 22.62 -30.71 10.76
N ASP A 718 22.48 -31.01 12.05
CA ASP A 718 22.72 -30.05 13.12
C ASP A 718 24.24 -29.79 13.21
N ASP A 719 24.67 -28.61 12.73
CA ASP A 719 26.05 -28.17 12.78
C ASP A 719 26.11 -26.75 13.36
N ALA A 720 26.88 -26.61 14.45
CA ALA A 720 27.01 -25.37 15.19
C ALA A 720 27.77 -24.26 14.44
N GLY A 721 28.61 -24.65 13.48
CA GLY A 721 29.37 -23.71 12.64
C GLY A 721 28.57 -23.20 11.45
N LEU A 722 27.49 -23.89 11.05
CA LEU A 722 26.66 -23.51 9.91
C LEU A 722 25.32 -22.88 10.32
N TRP A 723 24.65 -23.43 11.33
CA TRP A 723 23.28 -23.04 11.68
C TRP A 723 23.24 -22.12 12.92
N PRO A 724 22.67 -20.90 12.82
CA PRO A 724 22.66 -19.90 13.91
C PRO A 724 22.03 -20.34 15.24
N GLN A 725 21.18 -21.38 15.21
CA GLN A 725 20.50 -21.92 16.40
C GLN A 725 20.93 -23.37 16.71
N TYR A 726 22.10 -23.80 16.20
CA TYR A 726 22.64 -25.15 16.36
C TYR A 726 21.74 -26.27 15.82
N ARG A 727 20.71 -25.92 15.05
CA ARG A 727 19.71 -26.84 14.50
C ARG A 727 19.42 -26.53 13.06
N THR A 728 19.41 -27.56 12.23
CA THR A 728 19.00 -27.40 10.83
C THR A 728 17.50 -27.15 10.72
N HIS A 729 17.15 -26.16 9.90
CA HIS A 729 15.77 -25.78 9.64
C HIS A 729 15.43 -25.85 8.14
N PHE A 730 16.19 -26.64 7.37
CA PHE A 730 16.00 -26.77 5.92
C PHE A 730 14.55 -27.13 5.53
N TYR A 731 13.85 -27.91 6.36
CA TYR A 731 12.48 -28.38 6.10
C TYR A 731 11.40 -27.30 6.24
N VAL A 732 11.70 -26.17 6.88
CA VAL A 732 10.86 -24.96 6.81
C VAL A 732 11.31 -24.03 5.67
N GLY A 733 12.29 -24.44 4.86
CA GLY A 733 12.88 -23.70 3.75
C GLY A 733 13.48 -22.36 4.17
N VAL A 734 14.25 -22.38 5.26
CA VAL A 734 15.26 -21.36 5.56
C VAL A 734 16.64 -21.91 5.21
N LEU A 735 17.60 -21.02 4.97
CA LEU A 735 19.00 -21.35 4.70
C LEU A 735 19.91 -20.69 5.75
N PRO A 736 21.09 -21.28 6.03
CA PRO A 736 22.11 -20.61 6.83
C PRO A 736 22.59 -19.34 6.11
N PRO A 737 23.05 -18.31 6.83
CA PRO A 737 23.43 -17.03 6.25
C PRO A 737 24.62 -17.18 5.28
N LEU A 738 24.36 -17.18 3.97
CA LEU A 738 25.39 -17.48 2.97
C LEU A 738 26.45 -16.39 2.88
N ALA A 739 26.08 -15.13 3.19
CA ALA A 739 27.02 -14.02 3.24
C ALA A 739 28.06 -14.20 4.36
N ASP A 740 27.65 -14.74 5.50
CA ASP A 740 28.52 -14.95 6.66
C ASP A 740 29.51 -16.09 6.38
N ILE A 741 29.06 -17.12 5.66
CA ILE A 741 29.91 -18.20 5.15
C ILE A 741 31.04 -17.63 4.25
N VAL A 742 30.74 -16.61 3.44
CA VAL A 742 31.75 -15.92 2.60
C VAL A 742 32.69 -15.05 3.43
N SER A 743 32.20 -14.37 4.47
CA SER A 743 33.09 -13.58 5.34
C SER A 743 34.05 -14.47 6.12
N ASP A 744 33.59 -15.64 6.59
CA ASP A 744 34.41 -16.61 7.31
C ASP A 744 35.55 -17.14 6.43
N ALA A 745 35.24 -17.41 5.15
CA ALA A 745 36.23 -17.79 4.14
C ALA A 745 37.32 -16.72 3.95
N ARG A 746 36.96 -15.43 4.00
CA ARG A 746 37.91 -14.31 3.84
C ARG A 746 38.82 -14.15 5.05
N THR A 747 38.30 -14.32 6.27
CA THR A 747 39.10 -14.30 7.50
C THR A 747 40.10 -15.46 7.57
N GLN A 748 39.79 -16.63 7.00
CA GLN A 748 40.73 -17.75 6.94
C GLN A 748 41.87 -17.52 5.93
N VAL A 749 41.63 -16.76 4.85
CA VAL A 749 42.64 -16.45 3.82
C VAL A 749 43.60 -15.32 4.26
N GLY A 750 43.17 -14.41 5.13
CA GLY A 750 43.99 -13.29 5.62
C GLY A 750 45.08 -13.64 6.64
N VAL A 751 45.17 -14.89 7.10
CA VAL A 751 46.06 -15.31 8.21
C VAL A 751 47.33 -16.04 7.74
N LEU A 752 47.50 -16.30 6.44
CA LEU A 752 48.68 -16.98 5.89
C LEU A 752 49.67 -15.99 5.21
N SER A 753 50.57 -15.45 6.05
CA SER A 753 51.96 -14.99 5.82
C SER A 753 52.29 -13.70 5.01
N PRO A 754 53.26 -12.89 5.49
CA PRO A 754 53.90 -11.81 4.73
C PRO A 754 55.01 -12.35 3.80
N PRO A 755 55.36 -11.68 2.68
CA PRO A 755 56.47 -12.13 1.86
C PRO A 755 57.80 -11.71 2.46
N SER A 756 58.63 -12.70 2.77
CA SER A 756 60.07 -12.56 3.00
C SER A 756 60.80 -12.33 1.67
N ASN A 757 61.81 -11.45 1.73
CA ASN A 757 62.71 -11.01 0.66
C ASN A 757 63.26 -12.12 -0.24
N VAL A 758 63.27 -11.90 -1.56
CA VAL A 758 64.40 -12.24 -2.45
C VAL A 758 64.51 -11.19 -3.57
N SER A 759 65.66 -10.53 -3.62
CA SER A 759 66.13 -9.71 -4.73
C SER A 759 66.75 -10.61 -5.82
N GLY A 760 66.50 -10.33 -7.11
CA GLY A 760 67.43 -10.74 -8.17
C GLY A 760 66.83 -11.16 -9.52
N ALA A 761 67.28 -10.43 -10.56
CA ALA A 761 67.53 -10.85 -11.94
C ALA A 761 66.40 -10.79 -13.01
N VAL A 762 66.78 -10.08 -14.07
CA VAL A 762 66.15 -9.79 -15.36
C VAL A 762 65.87 -11.05 -16.20
N GLY A 763 64.74 -11.06 -16.93
CA GLY A 763 64.52 -11.99 -18.06
C GLY A 763 63.12 -11.93 -18.67
N ASN A 764 62.98 -11.28 -19.83
CA ASN A 764 61.81 -11.31 -20.72
C ASN A 764 61.64 -12.70 -21.38
N VAL A 765 60.45 -13.33 -21.32
CA VAL A 765 59.78 -14.05 -22.43
C VAL A 765 58.27 -14.13 -22.13
N GLY A 766 57.42 -13.80 -23.10
CA GLY A 766 55.97 -13.70 -22.95
C GLY A 766 55.22 -15.03 -22.86
N VAL A 767 54.14 -15.03 -22.06
CA VAL A 767 53.04 -16.01 -22.08
C VAL A 767 51.75 -15.29 -21.65
N SER A 768 50.66 -15.64 -22.33
CA SER A 768 49.25 -15.27 -22.16
C SER A 768 48.82 -14.83 -20.75
N SER A 769 48.17 -13.66 -20.68
CA SER A 769 47.55 -13.10 -19.47
C SER A 769 46.43 -14.00 -18.95
N PRO A 770 46.49 -14.52 -17.70
CA PRO A 770 45.31 -15.02 -17.02
C PRO A 770 44.48 -13.82 -16.57
N GLN A 771 43.17 -13.85 -16.81
CA GLN A 771 42.27 -12.85 -16.24
C GLN A 771 42.39 -12.82 -14.70
N PRO A 772 42.34 -11.64 -14.06
CA PRO A 772 42.34 -11.57 -12.60
C PRO A 772 41.04 -12.18 -12.07
N VAL A 773 41.13 -13.34 -11.44
CA VAL A 773 40.02 -13.98 -10.73
C VAL A 773 39.58 -13.06 -9.60
N SER A 774 38.37 -12.54 -9.70
CA SER A 774 37.75 -11.68 -8.70
C SER A 774 37.74 -12.35 -7.32
N THR A 775 38.35 -11.72 -6.33
CA THR A 775 38.27 -12.10 -4.89
C THR A 775 36.89 -11.82 -4.29
N THR A 776 35.95 -11.32 -5.10
CA THR A 776 34.55 -11.09 -4.73
C THR A 776 33.65 -12.08 -5.46
N LEU A 777 32.98 -12.94 -4.70
CA LEU A 777 31.91 -13.80 -5.20
C LEU A 777 30.83 -12.89 -5.80
N GLU A 778 30.53 -13.08 -7.08
CA GLU A 778 29.48 -12.29 -7.72
C GLU A 778 28.14 -12.52 -7.00
N PRO A 779 27.37 -11.47 -6.69
CA PRO A 779 26.04 -11.60 -6.06
C PRO A 779 25.09 -12.53 -6.82
N ARG A 780 25.28 -12.61 -8.15
CA ARG A 780 24.54 -13.53 -9.03
C ARG A 780 24.83 -15.00 -8.74
N LEU A 781 26.09 -15.34 -8.43
CA LEU A 781 26.49 -16.70 -8.11
C LEU A 781 25.95 -17.13 -6.73
N LEU A 782 26.01 -16.25 -5.73
CA LEU A 782 25.40 -16.48 -4.42
C LEU A 782 23.89 -16.71 -4.52
N SER A 783 23.20 -15.89 -5.31
CA SER A 783 21.76 -16.06 -5.54
C SER A 783 21.43 -17.41 -6.20
N ARG A 784 22.25 -17.89 -7.16
CA ARG A 784 22.08 -19.22 -7.77
C ARG A 784 22.30 -20.36 -6.77
N LEU A 785 23.31 -20.26 -5.92
CA LEU A 785 23.57 -21.24 -4.86
C LEU A 785 22.42 -21.29 -3.86
N ALA A 786 21.96 -20.13 -3.38
CA ALA A 786 20.81 -20.02 -2.50
C ALA A 786 19.57 -20.68 -3.11
N GLN A 787 19.32 -20.43 -4.40
CA GLN A 787 18.22 -21.04 -5.13
C GLN A 787 18.31 -22.56 -5.15
N GLU A 788 19.46 -23.14 -5.51
CA GLU A 788 19.61 -24.60 -5.60
C GLU A 788 19.47 -25.26 -4.22
N TRP A 789 20.14 -24.71 -3.20
CA TRP A 789 20.06 -25.21 -1.83
C TRP A 789 18.63 -25.20 -1.29
N HIS A 790 17.87 -24.14 -1.58
CA HIS A 790 16.47 -24.03 -1.20
C HIS A 790 15.60 -25.10 -1.88
N VAL A 791 15.74 -25.27 -3.20
CA VAL A 791 14.99 -26.26 -4.00
C VAL A 791 15.26 -27.68 -3.48
N ARG A 792 16.53 -28.01 -3.23
CA ARG A 792 16.95 -29.32 -2.71
C ARG A 792 16.38 -29.59 -1.32
N SER A 793 16.39 -28.59 -0.45
CA SER A 793 15.81 -28.65 0.89
C SER A 793 14.31 -28.99 0.87
N ILE A 794 13.55 -28.31 0.00
CA ILE A 794 12.10 -28.50 -0.12
C ILE A 794 11.74 -29.88 -0.71
N ARG A 795 12.49 -30.33 -1.73
CA ARG A 795 12.32 -31.66 -2.31
C ARG A 795 12.59 -32.76 -1.27
N LEU A 796 13.67 -32.63 -0.50
CA LEU A 796 14.01 -33.56 0.57
C LEU A 796 12.90 -33.62 1.64
N ALA A 797 12.41 -32.47 2.11
CA ALA A 797 11.32 -32.43 3.09
C ALA A 797 10.04 -33.11 2.58
N GLY A 798 9.64 -32.85 1.33
CA GLY A 798 8.50 -33.54 0.71
C GLY A 798 8.70 -35.05 0.59
N HIS A 799 9.91 -35.51 0.22
CA HIS A 799 10.22 -36.92 0.09
C HIS A 799 10.18 -37.64 1.46
N ILE A 800 10.84 -37.07 2.47
CA ILE A 800 10.82 -37.60 3.85
C ILE A 800 9.39 -37.69 4.36
N TRP A 801 8.59 -36.63 4.21
CA TRP A 801 7.22 -36.63 4.72
C TRP A 801 6.30 -37.60 3.98
N GLY A 802 6.48 -37.75 2.66
CA GLY A 802 5.77 -38.75 1.86
C GLY A 802 6.07 -40.17 2.32
N GLU A 803 7.34 -40.47 2.57
CA GLU A 803 7.77 -41.77 3.09
C GLU A 803 7.29 -42.01 4.53
N TYR A 804 7.37 -41.00 5.39
CA TYR A 804 6.82 -41.02 6.75
C TYR A 804 5.34 -41.45 6.75
N LYS A 805 4.49 -40.77 5.96
CA LYS A 805 3.05 -41.11 5.91
C LYS A 805 2.79 -42.51 5.35
N ARG A 806 3.58 -42.99 4.39
CA ARG A 806 3.46 -44.38 3.88
C ARG A 806 3.78 -45.40 4.97
N ARG A 807 4.90 -45.22 5.68
CA ARG A 807 5.32 -46.15 6.73
C ARG A 807 4.39 -46.14 7.94
N VAL A 808 3.95 -44.97 8.40
CA VAL A 808 2.98 -44.87 9.51
C VAL A 808 1.65 -45.55 9.16
N ARG A 809 1.14 -45.37 7.94
CA ARG A 809 -0.08 -46.09 7.50
C ARG A 809 0.11 -47.60 7.49
N ALA A 810 1.27 -48.09 7.04
CA ALA A 810 1.58 -49.52 7.07
C ALA A 810 1.64 -50.06 8.51
N LEU A 811 2.21 -49.29 9.45
CA LEU A 811 2.24 -49.63 10.88
C LEU A 811 0.83 -49.66 11.49
N SER A 812 -0.05 -48.72 11.13
CA SER A 812 -1.45 -48.72 11.60
C SER A 812 -2.28 -49.87 11.03
N ALA A 813 -1.93 -50.39 9.84
CA ALA A 813 -2.63 -51.51 9.20
C ALA A 813 -2.23 -52.88 9.76
N ASN A 814 -1.05 -53.00 10.40
CA ASN A 814 -0.54 -54.23 11.02
C ASN A 814 -0.06 -53.96 12.46
N PRO A 815 -0.99 -53.83 13.44
CA PRO A 815 -0.62 -53.55 14.83
C PRO A 815 0.12 -54.71 15.53
N SER A 816 0.11 -55.91 14.94
CA SER A 816 0.54 -57.17 15.58
C SER A 816 2.06 -57.41 15.65
N SER A 817 2.91 -56.57 15.06
CA SER A 817 4.34 -56.89 14.89
C SER A 817 5.32 -56.03 15.70
N HIS A 818 4.86 -55.08 16.53
CA HIS A 818 5.77 -54.12 17.19
C HIS A 818 5.51 -53.86 18.68
N ILE A 819 5.19 -54.91 19.45
CA ILE A 819 5.57 -54.94 20.87
C ILE A 819 7.00 -55.50 20.95
N THR A 820 8.00 -54.66 20.64
CA THR A 820 9.39 -54.99 20.98
C THR A 820 9.58 -54.83 22.49
N ARG A 821 10.47 -55.62 23.10
CA ARG A 821 10.86 -55.54 24.54
C ARG A 821 11.09 -54.10 25.06
N SER A 822 11.47 -53.16 24.20
CA SER A 822 11.63 -51.73 24.52
C SER A 822 10.35 -51.01 24.95
N SER A 823 9.16 -51.51 24.62
CA SER A 823 7.88 -50.92 25.02
C SER A 823 7.58 -51.15 26.51
N LEU A 824 8.10 -52.23 27.10
CA LEU A 824 7.99 -52.52 28.54
C LEU A 824 8.95 -51.66 29.36
N ASP A 825 10.20 -51.48 28.91
CA ASP A 825 11.17 -50.57 29.55
C ASP A 825 10.68 -49.10 29.53
N ARG A 826 9.95 -48.70 28.49
CA ARG A 826 9.41 -47.33 28.33
C ARG A 826 8.25 -46.99 29.27
N LEU A 827 7.58 -47.99 29.85
CA LEU A 827 6.53 -47.81 30.86
C LEU A 827 7.09 -47.60 32.28
N SER A 828 8.38 -47.93 32.51
CA SER A 828 9.03 -47.83 33.83
C SER A 828 9.06 -46.40 34.40
N TYR A 829 9.05 -45.37 33.54
CA TYR A 829 9.04 -43.95 33.92
C TYR A 829 7.65 -43.42 34.28
N LEU A 830 6.59 -44.17 33.95
CA LEU A 830 5.20 -43.84 34.28
C LEU A 830 4.67 -44.63 35.49
N LEU A 831 5.43 -45.62 35.96
CA LEU A 831 5.09 -46.43 37.13
C LEU A 831 5.65 -45.78 38.41
N PRO A 832 4.86 -45.68 39.50
CA PRO A 832 5.36 -45.33 40.82
C PRO A 832 6.50 -46.27 41.23
N ASP A 833 7.49 -45.74 41.97
CA ASP A 833 8.71 -46.49 42.31
C ASP A 833 8.44 -47.87 42.97
N SER A 834 7.30 -48.04 43.63
CA SER A 834 6.87 -49.30 44.25
C SER A 834 6.55 -50.46 43.29
N LEU A 835 6.33 -50.18 42.00
CA LEU A 835 6.02 -51.20 40.97
C LEU A 835 7.23 -51.51 40.07
N ARG A 836 8.35 -50.82 40.25
CA ARG A 836 9.54 -50.97 39.39
C ARG A 836 10.37 -52.21 39.75
N ASP A 837 10.27 -52.70 40.98
CA ASP A 837 10.99 -53.89 41.47
C ASP A 837 10.28 -55.24 41.17
N LEU A 838 9.08 -55.20 40.57
CA LEU A 838 8.25 -56.39 40.29
C LEU A 838 8.23 -56.78 38.79
N LEU A 839 8.83 -55.97 37.92
CA LEU A 839 9.10 -56.24 36.49
C LEU A 839 10.55 -56.69 36.32
#